data_AF-A0A932TQ73-F1
#
_entry.id   AF-A0A932TQ73-F1
#
_cell.length_a   1.000
_cell.length_b   1.000
_cell.length_c   1.000
_cell.angle_alpha   90.00
_cell.angle_beta   90.00
_cell.angle_gamma   90.00
#
_symmetry.space_group_name_H-M   'P 1'
#
loop_
_entity.id
_entity.type
_entity.pdbx_description
1 polymer ?
#
loop_
_entity_poly.entity_id
_entity_poly.type
_entity_poly.pdbx_seq_one_letter_code
_entity_poly.pdbx_strand_id
1 'polypeptide(L)'
;MDDVKITQLRNVCALMGAICVAAGSPGQGAERARGDNLVPNAGFEEETVKAGLPDGWTLSVRPEDTGQTNGQLSRAARSGRYSFCVEQRNGSQGATLISPRFELKAGTAYEVSAWLRMEGGRLPKDTVTLRVTTDGGNRSFDFTATRRWRRATAILLTGAGTTFGNLELQRLADVADRVFIDDVAVRETDAKGGVPVVHKTDLAAFEFARQRPRVEHTAAEIEEMKRSLAGSNVREHEWVKAAEPWLERQLFFYEEGCGPKYYSAGVMCPVCGAQLRGIVHPDGATEMECPKCGKRYREEAHRAVGRAWVNCRQASGAQALGRAYALTGDLRFARRAAEILLGFAGHYKEWGGGHAAHYTLHEPYAFLTPCAAAYDYIYDSGVLSAEERGKVEENLLRVGAEFYSQQGISDRLNNRSAVYSEAVMAIGVAIGDKGFVDHAINNPYAGFHTLAAHLYLPDGLSWEGFGYHTYTVSGLAPIAEKAYRVGINVYGDPAYRRIFEAPLAVLLPGEELIPKDYEVVCRRLAEIGLPLEYPFGAADLPSRMPSHLFDQFGFGVLRRGEGAEQIYLSMEYGKEAMFMGHAPGVKFSPRLFANGRLLTARDTHTYEGELGGGWNRRSLAHNTITVDDRDQWTRTTAGVDPGYAPRKLVAFATAPRVKVVRARDDEVYGGVTLDRTLFLADGYVVDLSGARGSGDSHRFDLSYRIFGKLSCGLPFQPRKGPLGANHGYQYLTDVRSARTAAAWSADWRQAEESALRLSVLGDAETEVLACASPPDDRKPDENGEAIVARRWGEGTVFASVWEPYRDTPRVSRVRRLQVQGAGDSQGVGVEVVQEGQAGADCFLVTYAPGKKRFGDIELDGKIAAGRWRSAPAAPEYLYLVKGVLLKRGAHSIEANAPATLYVEQAAPGRLLVKSGSESAGTLTLRGRLPGAVTVQRDGQPVTVNVAQGRTLTFDVAQDASYDVTGVTEWQRIRLVREGPAEAEEAAAVGAASVAAAPAPKAAIRASLAPDGTLAGKNKVANGGFEVSGETDPEAAGLWSFWSSYHFVKFRAKCHYDTEVAHSGRGSLKIANTNWYGAVSQDAWAVQKVPGSWANKTVTLSAWVKANLAPTRVRLCIYGLNPKWGNDFEGGVSPVFEIGTEWQRITWTRTFGPDITDVRVMMKREHQVFGGDLWIDDVQLEEGTEATGFAPDAWTQAAEARRATPRP
;
A
#
# COMPACT_ATOMS: atom_id res chain seq x y z
N MET A 1 32.33 -45.02 -33.91
CA MET A 1 31.27 -46.03 -33.72
C MET A 1 30.08 -45.43 -32.98
N ASP A 2 29.18 -44.68 -33.60
CA ASP A 2 29.24 -43.93 -34.87
C ASP A 2 28.16 -42.84 -34.92
N ASP A 3 28.39 -41.91 -35.85
CA ASP A 3 27.51 -40.93 -36.49
C ASP A 3 25.98 -41.00 -36.21
N VAL A 4 25.31 -39.91 -35.85
CA VAL A 4 25.08 -38.66 -36.63
C VAL A 4 24.24 -38.91 -37.90
N LYS A 5 22.94 -38.55 -37.87
CA LYS A 5 22.22 -37.66 -38.84
C LYS A 5 20.70 -37.68 -38.62
N ILE A 6 20.10 -36.52 -38.33
CA ILE A 6 19.37 -35.63 -39.26
C ILE A 6 18.00 -36.19 -39.67
N THR A 7 16.97 -35.69 -38.98
CA THR A 7 15.89 -34.87 -39.53
C THR A 7 15.59 -35.04 -41.03
N GLN A 8 14.40 -35.54 -41.38
CA GLN A 8 13.44 -34.87 -42.28
C GLN A 8 12.34 -35.83 -42.78
N LEU A 9 11.07 -35.36 -42.70
CA LEU A 9 9.99 -35.60 -43.68
C LEU A 9 9.51 -37.07 -43.82
N ARG A 10 8.27 -37.40 -44.21
CA ARG A 10 7.06 -36.63 -44.57
C ARG A 10 5.88 -37.63 -44.59
N ASN A 11 4.70 -37.20 -44.11
CA ASN A 11 3.35 -37.61 -44.57
C ASN A 11 2.99 -39.12 -44.48
N VAL A 12 1.76 -39.51 -44.11
CA VAL A 12 0.56 -39.71 -44.97
C VAL A 12 -0.46 -40.43 -44.05
N CYS A 13 -1.77 -40.19 -43.94
CA CYS A 13 -2.71 -39.18 -44.47
C CYS A 13 -3.19 -38.25 -43.31
N ALA A 14 -3.93 -37.13 -43.42
CA ALA A 14 -4.80 -36.52 -44.44
C ALA A 14 -6.30 -36.93 -44.46
N LEU A 15 -7.20 -35.94 -44.25
CA LEU A 15 -8.66 -35.94 -44.57
C LEU A 15 -9.54 -36.95 -43.77
N MET A 16 -10.79 -36.66 -43.36
CA MET A 16 -11.80 -35.63 -43.67
C MET A 16 -12.56 -35.22 -42.38
N GLY A 17 -13.33 -34.12 -42.28
CA GLY A 17 -13.59 -33.02 -43.22
C GLY A 17 -15.04 -32.47 -43.15
N ALA A 18 -15.18 -31.15 -42.95
CA ALA A 18 -16.39 -30.32 -43.17
C ALA A 18 -17.63 -30.63 -42.27
N ILE A 19 -18.69 -29.80 -42.11
CA ILE A 19 -19.18 -28.53 -42.70
C ILE A 19 -19.72 -27.66 -41.54
N CYS A 20 -19.42 -26.36 -41.41
CA CYS A 20 -20.30 -25.27 -41.85
C CYS A 20 -19.53 -23.95 -42.01
N VAL A 21 -19.35 -23.53 -43.26
CA VAL A 21 -19.21 -22.11 -43.61
C VAL A 21 -20.61 -21.58 -43.90
N ALA A 22 -20.98 -20.46 -43.28
CA ALA A 22 -22.05 -19.60 -43.76
C ALA A 22 -21.44 -18.23 -44.03
N ALA A 23 -21.41 -17.83 -45.31
CA ALA A 23 -20.87 -16.54 -45.71
C ALA A 23 -21.93 -15.44 -45.56
N GLY A 24 -21.55 -14.31 -44.97
CA GLY A 24 -22.28 -13.05 -45.00
C GLY A 24 -21.34 -11.95 -45.48
N SER A 25 -21.66 -11.34 -46.63
CA SER A 25 -20.84 -10.25 -47.23
C SER A 25 -21.20 -8.88 -46.61
N PRO A 26 -20.32 -7.87 -46.67
CA PRO A 26 -20.41 -6.69 -45.81
C PRO A 26 -21.49 -5.69 -46.26
N GLY A 27 -22.41 -5.38 -45.35
CA GLY A 27 -23.35 -4.25 -45.50
C GLY A 27 -22.69 -2.93 -45.09
N GLN A 28 -22.37 -2.06 -46.04
CA GLN A 28 -21.94 -0.70 -45.75
C GLN A 28 -23.11 0.16 -45.28
N GLY A 29 -22.96 0.77 -44.10
CA GLY A 29 -23.85 1.79 -43.54
C GLY A 29 -23.05 2.66 -42.59
N ALA A 30 -22.28 3.60 -43.13
CA ALA A 30 -21.27 4.33 -42.37
C ALA A 30 -21.83 5.56 -41.66
N GLU A 31 -21.49 5.73 -40.38
CA GLU A 31 -21.03 7.03 -39.88
C GLU A 31 -19.93 6.83 -38.82
N ARG A 32 -18.90 7.68 -38.85
CA ARG A 32 -17.60 7.41 -38.20
C ARG A 32 -17.49 7.99 -36.80
N ALA A 33 -17.26 7.13 -35.82
CA ALA A 33 -16.49 7.44 -34.61
C ALA A 33 -15.34 6.42 -34.49
N ARG A 34 -14.16 6.84 -34.00
CA ARG A 34 -13.08 5.89 -33.63
C ARG A 34 -13.58 5.10 -32.40
N GLY A 35 -13.90 3.82 -32.43
CA GLY A 35 -13.61 2.79 -33.43
C GLY A 35 -12.23 2.19 -33.16
N ASP A 36 -12.08 0.95 -32.67
CA ASP A 36 -13.08 -0.12 -32.48
C ASP A 36 -12.88 -0.88 -31.16
N ASN A 37 -13.98 -1.31 -30.54
CA ASN A 37 -13.92 -2.28 -29.45
C ASN A 37 -13.59 -3.64 -30.07
N LEU A 38 -12.51 -4.29 -29.63
CA LEU A 38 -12.07 -5.55 -30.23
C LEU A 38 -13.02 -6.72 -29.91
N VAL A 39 -13.87 -6.59 -28.89
CA VAL A 39 -14.90 -7.58 -28.57
C VAL A 39 -16.18 -7.29 -29.37
N PRO A 40 -16.67 -8.21 -30.21
CA PRO A 40 -17.95 -8.05 -30.92
C PRO A 40 -19.16 -8.25 -30.00
N ASN A 41 -20.27 -7.58 -30.33
CA ASN A 41 -21.55 -7.59 -29.58
C ASN A 41 -21.38 -7.38 -28.06
N ALA A 42 -20.46 -6.50 -27.66
CA ALA A 42 -20.01 -6.38 -26.28
C ALA A 42 -20.95 -5.61 -25.33
N GLY A 43 -21.98 -4.96 -25.89
CA GLY A 43 -23.14 -4.44 -25.16
C GLY A 43 -24.39 -5.33 -25.30
N PHE A 44 -24.26 -6.52 -25.89
CA PHE A 44 -25.32 -7.54 -25.97
C PHE A 44 -26.64 -7.10 -26.66
N GLU A 45 -26.55 -6.15 -27.60
CA GLU A 45 -27.70 -5.47 -28.23
C GLU A 45 -28.35 -6.20 -29.42
N GLU A 46 -27.70 -7.24 -29.95
CA GLU A 46 -28.16 -7.97 -31.15
C GLU A 46 -29.15 -9.10 -30.79
N GLU A 47 -30.28 -9.13 -31.50
CA GLU A 47 -31.45 -9.96 -31.14
C GLU A 47 -31.37 -11.42 -31.63
N THR A 48 -30.28 -11.79 -32.33
CA THR A 48 -30.00 -13.15 -32.85
C THR A 48 -29.55 -14.10 -31.74
N VAL A 49 -30.50 -14.48 -30.89
CA VAL A 49 -30.28 -15.37 -29.74
C VAL A 49 -30.46 -16.85 -30.13
N LYS A 50 -29.37 -17.63 -30.13
CA LYS A 50 -29.45 -19.10 -30.10
C LYS A 50 -29.35 -19.58 -28.65
N ALA A 51 -30.40 -20.27 -28.18
CA ALA A 51 -30.45 -20.91 -26.86
C ALA A 51 -30.13 -20.00 -25.65
N GLY A 52 -30.40 -18.68 -25.74
CA GLY A 52 -30.20 -17.71 -24.66
C GLY A 52 -28.91 -16.87 -24.75
N LEU A 53 -28.00 -17.22 -25.67
CA LEU A 53 -26.68 -16.56 -25.81
C LEU A 53 -26.64 -15.52 -26.95
N PRO A 54 -25.85 -14.43 -26.79
CA PRO A 54 -25.51 -13.51 -27.88
C PRO A 54 -24.67 -14.22 -28.95
N ASP A 55 -24.76 -13.78 -30.21
CA ASP A 55 -24.07 -14.47 -31.31
C ASP A 55 -22.53 -14.49 -31.11
N GLY A 56 -21.92 -15.63 -31.42
CA GLY A 56 -20.50 -15.93 -31.17
C GLY A 56 -20.08 -16.13 -29.70
N TRP A 57 -20.85 -15.69 -28.71
CA TRP A 57 -20.52 -15.87 -27.29
C TRP A 57 -20.88 -17.27 -26.79
N THR A 58 -20.01 -17.87 -25.96
CA THR A 58 -20.20 -19.23 -25.42
C THR A 58 -20.26 -19.21 -23.90
N LEU A 59 -21.30 -19.81 -23.30
CA LEU A 59 -21.33 -20.05 -21.85
C LEU A 59 -20.83 -21.47 -21.57
N SER A 60 -19.63 -21.57 -21.00
CA SER A 60 -19.10 -22.82 -20.48
C SER A 60 -19.58 -23.04 -19.06
N VAL A 61 -20.29 -24.14 -18.85
CA VAL A 61 -20.77 -24.63 -17.54
C VAL A 61 -20.10 -25.99 -17.30
N ARG A 62 -19.74 -26.31 -16.05
CA ARG A 62 -19.16 -27.62 -15.75
C ARG A 62 -20.19 -28.74 -15.94
N PRO A 63 -19.79 -29.96 -16.32
CA PRO A 63 -20.71 -31.09 -16.50
C PRO A 63 -21.66 -31.31 -15.31
N GLU A 64 -21.13 -31.21 -14.09
CA GLU A 64 -21.85 -31.33 -12.82
C GLU A 64 -22.89 -30.22 -12.55
N ASP A 65 -22.72 -29.04 -13.16
CA ASP A 65 -23.59 -27.86 -13.00
C ASP A 65 -24.67 -27.75 -14.10
N THR A 66 -24.72 -28.72 -15.02
CA THR A 66 -25.62 -28.72 -16.19
C THR A 66 -27.09 -28.73 -15.76
N GLY A 67 -27.79 -27.61 -16.00
CA GLY A 67 -29.19 -27.42 -15.61
C GLY A 67 -29.41 -26.63 -14.30
N GLN A 68 -28.35 -26.30 -13.56
CA GLN A 68 -28.42 -25.46 -12.35
C GLN A 68 -27.92 -24.01 -12.58
N THR A 69 -27.12 -23.82 -13.62
CA THR A 69 -26.68 -22.51 -14.13
C THR A 69 -27.45 -22.17 -15.41
N ASN A 70 -27.95 -20.94 -15.54
CA ASN A 70 -28.59 -20.41 -16.75
C ASN A 70 -28.02 -19.04 -17.12
N GLY A 71 -27.77 -18.82 -18.41
CA GLY A 71 -27.32 -17.52 -18.93
C GLY A 71 -28.30 -16.98 -19.97
N GLN A 72 -28.70 -15.72 -19.82
CA GLN A 72 -29.71 -15.10 -20.68
C GLN A 72 -29.51 -13.59 -20.79
N LEU A 73 -29.95 -13.00 -21.91
CA LEU A 73 -30.12 -11.55 -22.02
C LEU A 73 -31.16 -11.04 -21.00
N SER A 74 -30.85 -9.90 -20.38
CA SER A 74 -31.69 -9.26 -19.38
C SER A 74 -31.84 -7.77 -19.67
N ARG A 75 -33.07 -7.26 -19.53
CA ARG A 75 -33.39 -5.82 -19.66
C ARG A 75 -32.92 -4.98 -18.47
N ALA A 76 -32.29 -5.59 -17.46
CA ALA A 76 -31.74 -4.89 -16.29
C ALA A 76 -30.36 -4.26 -16.59
N ALA A 77 -30.22 -3.60 -17.75
CA ALA A 77 -28.95 -3.17 -18.31
C ALA A 77 -28.33 -1.92 -17.64
N ARG A 78 -27.06 -1.66 -17.93
CA ARG A 78 -26.31 -0.44 -17.57
C ARG A 78 -26.36 0.58 -18.70
N SER A 79 -26.26 0.14 -19.95
CA SER A 79 -26.55 0.93 -21.15
C SER A 79 -27.35 0.10 -22.16
N GLY A 80 -27.73 0.67 -23.31
CA GLY A 80 -28.52 -0.05 -24.31
C GLY A 80 -29.91 -0.52 -23.82
N ARG A 81 -30.35 -1.64 -24.37
CA ARG A 81 -31.61 -2.37 -24.08
C ARG A 81 -31.36 -3.65 -23.28
N TYR A 82 -30.18 -4.26 -23.38
CA TYR A 82 -29.86 -5.57 -22.82
C TYR A 82 -28.50 -5.59 -22.10
N SER A 83 -28.38 -6.52 -21.16
CA SER A 83 -27.14 -6.93 -20.49
C SER A 83 -27.14 -8.46 -20.40
N PHE A 84 -25.98 -9.10 -20.26
CA PHE A 84 -25.94 -10.55 -20.08
C PHE A 84 -26.03 -10.92 -18.59
N CYS A 85 -27.02 -11.75 -18.23
CA CYS A 85 -27.26 -12.21 -16.87
C CYS A 85 -26.93 -13.70 -16.74
N VAL A 86 -26.04 -14.03 -15.80
CA VAL A 86 -25.78 -15.40 -15.35
C VAL A 86 -26.51 -15.62 -14.03
N GLU A 87 -27.54 -16.47 -14.03
CA GLU A 87 -28.24 -16.97 -12.84
C GLU A 87 -27.68 -18.33 -12.43
N GLN A 88 -27.40 -18.51 -11.14
CA GLN A 88 -26.92 -19.76 -10.57
C GLN A 88 -27.74 -20.14 -9.35
N ARG A 89 -28.18 -21.39 -9.28
CA ARG A 89 -29.00 -21.89 -8.16
C ARG A 89 -28.15 -22.82 -7.28
N ASN A 90 -28.03 -22.46 -6.00
CA ASN A 90 -27.44 -23.25 -4.89
C ASN A 90 -26.26 -24.17 -5.24
N GLY A 91 -25.04 -23.64 -5.17
CA GLY A 91 -23.82 -24.46 -4.97
C GLY A 91 -22.99 -24.82 -6.21
N SER A 92 -23.34 -24.30 -7.40
CA SER A 92 -22.58 -24.57 -8.63
C SER A 92 -21.19 -23.93 -8.64
N GLN A 93 -20.13 -24.67 -9.03
CA GLN A 93 -18.73 -24.21 -8.97
C GLN A 93 -18.26 -23.31 -10.14
N GLY A 94 -19.18 -22.56 -10.72
CA GLY A 94 -18.90 -21.38 -11.56
C GLY A 94 -19.15 -21.56 -13.07
N ALA A 95 -19.92 -20.62 -13.63
CA ALA A 95 -20.03 -20.44 -15.07
C ALA A 95 -18.88 -19.57 -15.59
N THR A 96 -18.47 -19.80 -16.84
CA THR A 96 -17.56 -18.92 -17.58
C THR A 96 -18.22 -18.47 -18.88
N LEU A 97 -18.48 -17.17 -19.01
CA LEU A 97 -18.92 -16.56 -20.27
C LEU A 97 -17.67 -16.22 -21.10
N ILE A 98 -17.61 -16.73 -22.33
CA ILE A 98 -16.44 -16.65 -23.21
C ILE A 98 -16.80 -15.87 -24.48
N SER A 99 -16.03 -14.82 -24.78
CA SER A 99 -16.19 -14.06 -26.02
C SER A 99 -15.67 -14.81 -27.25
N PRO A 100 -16.08 -14.41 -28.46
CA PRO A 100 -15.29 -14.68 -29.67
C PRO A 100 -13.82 -14.29 -29.50
N ARG A 101 -12.94 -14.93 -30.27
CA ARG A 101 -11.54 -14.51 -30.39
C ARG A 101 -11.46 -13.17 -31.11
N PHE A 102 -10.55 -12.32 -30.66
CA PHE A 102 -10.21 -11.05 -31.26
C PHE A 102 -8.70 -10.92 -31.44
N GLU A 103 -8.29 -10.20 -32.49
CA GLU A 103 -6.88 -9.99 -32.80
C GLU A 103 -6.22 -9.04 -31.79
N LEU A 104 -4.96 -9.30 -31.47
CA LEU A 104 -4.13 -8.47 -30.60
C LEU A 104 -2.79 -8.21 -31.27
N LYS A 105 -2.36 -6.95 -31.30
CA LYS A 105 -0.98 -6.58 -31.66
C LYS A 105 -0.04 -6.93 -30.51
N ALA A 106 1.09 -7.57 -30.81
CA ALA A 106 2.18 -7.82 -29.86
C ALA A 106 2.77 -6.52 -29.27
N GLY A 107 3.33 -6.59 -28.06
CA GLY A 107 4.01 -5.46 -27.39
C GLY A 107 3.12 -4.24 -27.08
N THR A 108 1.80 -4.37 -27.25
CA THR A 108 0.83 -3.28 -27.18
C THR A 108 -0.02 -3.40 -25.90
N ALA A 109 -0.39 -2.28 -25.30
CA ALA A 109 -1.24 -2.22 -24.11
C ALA A 109 -2.72 -2.04 -24.49
N TYR A 110 -3.59 -2.75 -23.76
CA TYR A 110 -5.04 -2.73 -23.96
C TYR A 110 -5.74 -2.47 -22.62
N GLU A 111 -6.67 -1.52 -22.61
CA GLU A 111 -7.67 -1.40 -21.55
C GLU A 111 -8.70 -2.51 -21.76
N VAL A 112 -8.85 -3.36 -20.75
CA VAL A 112 -9.89 -4.39 -20.70
C VAL A 112 -10.86 -4.02 -19.59
N SER A 113 -12.14 -3.92 -19.91
CA SER A 113 -13.16 -3.49 -18.94
C SER A 113 -14.50 -4.19 -19.16
N ALA A 114 -15.30 -4.24 -18.11
CA ALA A 114 -16.68 -4.69 -18.14
C ALA A 114 -17.45 -3.98 -17.02
N TRP A 115 -18.74 -3.69 -17.22
CA TRP A 115 -19.62 -3.31 -16.12
C TRP A 115 -20.19 -4.56 -15.47
N LEU A 116 -20.17 -4.59 -14.13
CA LEU A 116 -20.59 -5.73 -13.33
C LEU A 116 -21.58 -5.27 -12.24
N ARG A 117 -22.65 -6.04 -12.04
CA ARG A 117 -23.64 -5.86 -10.95
C ARG A 117 -24.09 -7.23 -10.45
N MET A 118 -24.36 -7.37 -9.16
CA MET A 118 -24.86 -8.62 -8.57
C MET A 118 -26.19 -8.42 -7.82
N GLU A 119 -27.02 -9.46 -7.81
CA GLU A 119 -28.19 -9.61 -6.94
C GLU A 119 -28.02 -10.89 -6.11
N GLY A 120 -28.35 -10.83 -4.81
CA GLY A 120 -27.94 -11.82 -3.80
C GLY A 120 -26.58 -11.49 -3.16
N GLY A 121 -25.96 -12.47 -2.48
CA GLY A 121 -24.54 -12.40 -2.08
C GLY A 121 -24.21 -11.86 -0.68
N ARG A 122 -23.08 -12.34 -0.15
CA ARG A 122 -22.39 -11.88 1.06
C ARG A 122 -21.14 -11.06 0.67
N LEU A 123 -21.38 -9.83 0.22
CA LEU A 123 -20.32 -8.84 0.01
C LEU A 123 -19.44 -8.68 1.27
N PRO A 124 -18.11 -8.53 1.16
CA PRO A 124 -17.32 -8.39 -0.07
C PRO A 124 -16.72 -9.71 -0.61
N LYS A 125 -17.21 -10.89 -0.17
CA LYS A 125 -16.60 -12.19 -0.53
C LYS A 125 -16.89 -12.64 -1.97
N ASP A 126 -17.94 -12.10 -2.59
CA ASP A 126 -18.33 -12.47 -3.96
C ASP A 126 -17.47 -11.73 -5.00
N THR A 127 -16.70 -12.49 -5.79
CA THR A 127 -15.78 -11.97 -6.82
C THR A 127 -16.10 -12.52 -8.22
N VAL A 128 -15.86 -11.67 -9.22
CA VAL A 128 -15.89 -12.02 -10.64
C VAL A 128 -14.48 -11.83 -11.19
N THR A 129 -13.91 -12.90 -11.73
CA THR A 129 -12.65 -12.87 -12.46
C THR A 129 -12.92 -12.53 -13.91
N LEU A 130 -12.32 -11.44 -14.36
CA LEU A 130 -12.14 -11.18 -15.78
C LEU A 130 -10.78 -11.77 -16.15
N ARG A 131 -10.76 -12.79 -16.99
CA ARG A 131 -9.55 -13.38 -17.57
C ARG A 131 -9.46 -13.03 -19.05
N VAL A 132 -8.27 -12.70 -19.51
CA VAL A 132 -7.93 -12.75 -20.93
C VAL A 132 -7.00 -13.93 -21.14
N THR A 133 -7.44 -14.86 -21.97
CA THR A 133 -6.65 -16.00 -22.44
C THR A 133 -5.99 -15.59 -23.76
N THR A 134 -4.68 -15.75 -23.86
CA THR A 134 -3.89 -15.45 -25.07
C THR A 134 -3.01 -16.64 -25.44
N ASP A 135 -2.54 -16.68 -26.68
CA ASP A 135 -1.45 -17.57 -27.13
C ASP A 135 -0.16 -17.45 -26.30
N GLY A 136 0.09 -16.29 -25.68
CA GLY A 136 1.18 -16.06 -24.71
C GLY A 136 0.87 -16.46 -23.27
N GLY A 137 -0.30 -17.06 -22.99
CA GLY A 137 -0.76 -17.47 -21.67
C GLY A 137 -1.88 -16.59 -21.09
N ASN A 138 -2.31 -16.92 -19.87
CA ASN A 138 -3.52 -16.36 -19.28
C ASN A 138 -3.22 -15.22 -18.30
N ARG A 139 -4.06 -14.17 -18.32
CA ARG A 139 -4.06 -13.07 -17.35
C ARG A 139 -5.44 -13.00 -16.69
N SER A 140 -5.50 -13.14 -15.37
CA SER A 140 -6.74 -13.07 -14.59
C SER A 140 -6.73 -11.81 -13.71
N PHE A 141 -7.86 -11.12 -13.65
CA PHE A 141 -8.09 -9.90 -12.89
C PHE A 141 -9.34 -10.09 -12.03
N ASP A 142 -9.17 -10.16 -10.71
CA ASP A 142 -10.27 -10.41 -9.77
C ASP A 142 -10.93 -9.11 -9.33
N PHE A 143 -12.23 -8.99 -9.57
CA PHE A 143 -13.01 -7.82 -9.19
C PHE A 143 -14.08 -8.18 -8.15
N THR A 144 -14.08 -7.46 -7.03
CA THR A 144 -15.23 -7.44 -6.12
C THR A 144 -16.38 -6.70 -6.81
N ALA A 145 -17.29 -7.45 -7.42
CA ALA A 145 -18.52 -6.92 -7.97
C ALA A 145 -19.44 -6.42 -6.83
N THR A 146 -20.41 -5.57 -7.14
CA THR A 146 -21.24 -4.91 -6.11
C THR A 146 -22.73 -5.01 -6.44
N ARG A 147 -23.60 -4.66 -5.48
CA ARG A 147 -25.06 -4.54 -5.72
C ARG A 147 -25.45 -3.35 -6.61
N ARG A 148 -24.50 -2.49 -6.99
CA ARG A 148 -24.63 -1.46 -8.02
C ARG A 148 -23.77 -1.82 -9.23
N TRP A 149 -24.12 -1.29 -10.39
CA TRP A 149 -23.25 -1.31 -11.57
C TRP A 149 -21.91 -0.64 -11.25
N ARG A 150 -20.81 -1.37 -11.43
CA ARG A 150 -19.44 -0.88 -11.28
C ARG A 150 -18.62 -1.27 -12.50
N ARG A 151 -17.83 -0.34 -13.04
CA ARG A 151 -16.83 -0.66 -14.07
C ARG A 151 -15.65 -1.38 -13.43
N ALA A 152 -15.44 -2.63 -13.81
CA ALA A 152 -14.17 -3.32 -13.68
C ALA A 152 -13.27 -2.87 -14.85
N THR A 153 -12.01 -2.51 -14.57
CA THR A 153 -11.03 -2.11 -15.58
C THR A 153 -9.66 -2.67 -15.21
N ALA A 154 -8.94 -3.21 -16.18
CA ALA A 154 -7.59 -3.73 -16.09
C ALA A 154 -6.78 -3.31 -17.33
N ILE A 155 -5.45 -3.33 -17.21
CA ILE A 155 -4.54 -3.14 -18.34
C ILE A 155 -3.89 -4.49 -18.68
N LEU A 156 -4.04 -4.90 -19.93
CA LEU A 156 -3.36 -6.05 -20.52
C LEU A 156 -2.19 -5.55 -21.38
N LEU A 157 -0.96 -5.91 -21.02
CA LEU A 157 0.21 -5.75 -21.89
C LEU A 157 0.50 -7.08 -22.59
N THR A 158 0.55 -7.07 -23.91
CA THR A 158 0.75 -8.26 -24.75
C THR A 158 2.24 -8.60 -24.92
N GLY A 159 2.56 -9.89 -24.98
CA GLY A 159 3.94 -10.37 -25.21
C GLY A 159 4.40 -10.18 -26.65
N ALA A 160 5.70 -10.34 -26.90
CA ALA A 160 6.31 -10.18 -28.23
C ALA A 160 5.85 -11.21 -29.28
N GLY A 161 5.16 -12.28 -28.87
CA GLY A 161 4.57 -13.30 -29.75
C GLY A 161 3.04 -13.37 -29.71
N THR A 162 2.36 -12.43 -29.03
CA THR A 162 0.90 -12.50 -28.85
C THR A 162 0.16 -11.92 -30.03
N THR A 163 -0.74 -12.72 -30.64
CA THR A 163 -1.48 -12.35 -31.86
C THR A 163 -3.01 -12.39 -31.71
N PHE A 164 -3.54 -13.08 -30.69
CA PHE A 164 -4.98 -13.09 -30.42
C PHE A 164 -5.28 -13.26 -28.92
N GLY A 165 -6.52 -12.92 -28.55
CA GLY A 165 -7.07 -13.24 -27.23
C GLY A 165 -8.55 -13.57 -27.27
N ASN A 166 -9.06 -14.12 -26.17
CA ASN A 166 -10.49 -14.20 -25.87
C ASN A 166 -10.73 -13.78 -24.42
N LEU A 167 -11.88 -13.15 -24.17
CA LEU A 167 -12.30 -12.71 -22.84
C LEU A 167 -13.11 -13.83 -22.17
N GLU A 168 -12.71 -14.21 -20.97
CA GLU A 168 -13.39 -15.16 -20.09
C GLU A 168 -13.86 -14.42 -18.85
N LEU A 169 -15.17 -14.36 -18.63
CA LEU A 169 -15.77 -13.81 -17.42
C LEU A 169 -16.22 -15.00 -16.55
N GLN A 170 -15.39 -15.34 -15.57
CA GLN A 170 -15.57 -16.46 -14.65
C GLN A 170 -16.00 -15.93 -13.27
N ARG A 171 -17.02 -16.54 -12.67
CA ARG A 171 -17.41 -16.26 -11.28
C ARG A 171 -16.68 -17.21 -10.32
N LEU A 172 -16.21 -16.70 -9.18
CA LEU A 172 -15.41 -17.46 -8.19
C LEU A 172 -16.05 -17.67 -6.80
N ALA A 173 -17.34 -17.36 -6.60
CA ALA A 173 -17.94 -17.36 -5.26
C ALA A 173 -19.42 -17.78 -5.17
N ASP A 174 -19.79 -18.37 -4.04
CA ASP A 174 -20.95 -19.27 -3.89
C ASP A 174 -22.30 -18.61 -3.53
N VAL A 175 -22.40 -17.29 -3.33
CA VAL A 175 -23.51 -16.71 -2.53
C VAL A 175 -24.42 -15.71 -3.28
N ALA A 176 -24.05 -15.22 -4.45
CA ALA A 176 -24.94 -14.40 -5.28
C ALA A 176 -25.91 -15.25 -6.13
N ASP A 177 -27.15 -14.82 -6.31
CA ASP A 177 -28.13 -15.54 -7.14
C ASP A 177 -27.94 -15.21 -8.63
N ARG A 178 -27.59 -13.94 -8.93
CA ARG A 178 -27.42 -13.44 -10.30
C ARG A 178 -26.26 -12.46 -10.43
N VAL A 179 -25.50 -12.58 -11.53
CA VAL A 179 -24.49 -11.61 -11.98
C VAL A 179 -24.89 -11.05 -13.33
N PHE A 180 -24.92 -9.73 -13.44
CA PHE A 180 -25.18 -8.99 -14.66
C PHE A 180 -23.87 -8.40 -15.18
N ILE A 181 -23.65 -8.54 -16.48
CA ILE A 181 -22.46 -8.13 -17.23
C ILE A 181 -22.95 -7.23 -18.36
N ASP A 182 -22.32 -6.08 -18.55
CA ASP A 182 -22.69 -5.13 -19.61
C ASP A 182 -21.48 -4.29 -20.07
N ASP A 183 -21.59 -3.62 -21.22
CA ASP A 183 -20.61 -2.69 -21.79
C ASP A 183 -19.16 -3.23 -21.68
N VAL A 184 -18.95 -4.46 -22.14
CA VAL A 184 -17.62 -5.08 -22.21
C VAL A 184 -16.77 -4.31 -23.22
N ALA A 185 -15.49 -4.10 -22.93
CA ALA A 185 -14.57 -3.49 -23.89
C ALA A 185 -13.14 -4.02 -23.77
N VAL A 186 -12.51 -4.27 -24.92
CA VAL A 186 -11.05 -4.38 -25.09
C VAL A 186 -10.65 -3.31 -26.10
N ARG A 187 -9.78 -2.38 -25.69
CA ARG A 187 -9.36 -1.23 -26.51
C ARG A 187 -7.88 -0.98 -26.32
N GLU A 188 -7.16 -0.66 -27.39
CA GLU A 188 -5.76 -0.21 -27.32
C GLU A 188 -5.67 1.07 -26.46
N THR A 189 -4.64 1.18 -25.61
CA THR A 189 -4.49 2.29 -24.66
C THR A 189 -3.03 2.63 -24.38
N ASP A 190 -2.76 3.91 -24.13
CA ASP A 190 -1.45 4.39 -23.67
C ASP A 190 -1.26 4.22 -22.15
N ALA A 191 -2.32 3.90 -21.40
CA ALA A 191 -2.31 3.81 -19.94
C ALA A 191 -1.62 2.53 -19.43
N LYS A 192 -0.41 2.67 -18.86
CA LYS A 192 0.38 1.57 -18.29
C LYS A 192 0.17 1.36 -16.77
N GLY A 193 -1.08 1.38 -16.30
CA GLY A 193 -1.41 1.38 -14.85
C GLY A 193 -2.02 0.08 -14.32
N GLY A 194 -1.71 -0.29 -13.06
CA GLY A 194 -2.49 -1.30 -12.31
C GLY A 194 -1.64 -2.21 -11.43
N VAL A 195 -1.06 -3.26 -12.03
CA VAL A 195 -0.06 -4.13 -11.39
C VAL A 195 1.24 -3.97 -12.18
N PRO A 196 2.34 -3.52 -11.56
CA PRO A 196 3.63 -3.50 -12.24
C PRO A 196 4.00 -4.95 -12.57
N VAL A 197 4.12 -5.24 -13.87
CA VAL A 197 4.71 -6.48 -14.34
C VAL A 197 6.11 -6.54 -13.75
N VAL A 198 6.43 -7.58 -12.98
CA VAL A 198 7.81 -7.84 -12.61
C VAL A 198 8.54 -8.19 -13.89
N HIS A 199 9.20 -7.20 -14.46
CA HIS A 199 10.09 -7.39 -15.59
C HIS A 199 11.14 -8.43 -15.18
N LYS A 200 11.54 -9.27 -16.14
CA LYS A 200 12.72 -10.11 -16.00
C LYS A 200 13.65 -9.74 -17.13
N THR A 201 14.91 -9.50 -16.78
CA THR A 201 15.96 -9.31 -17.75
C THR A 201 16.51 -10.68 -18.13
N ASP A 202 16.53 -11.02 -19.42
CA ASP A 202 17.17 -12.26 -19.87
C ASP A 202 18.69 -12.13 -19.75
N LEU A 203 19.29 -12.98 -18.93
CA LEU A 203 20.73 -13.04 -18.67
C LEU A 203 21.38 -14.28 -19.30
N ALA A 204 20.66 -15.08 -20.09
CA ALA A 204 21.19 -16.31 -20.69
C ALA A 204 22.37 -16.04 -21.65
N ALA A 205 22.35 -14.89 -22.34
CA ALA A 205 23.42 -14.44 -23.25
C ALA A 205 24.40 -13.44 -22.60
N PHE A 206 24.24 -13.12 -21.31
CA PHE A 206 25.11 -12.17 -20.62
C PHE A 206 26.49 -12.79 -20.34
N GLU A 207 27.55 -12.09 -20.75
CA GLU A 207 28.93 -12.42 -20.39
C GLU A 207 29.62 -11.20 -19.77
N PHE A 208 30.41 -11.43 -18.74
CA PHE A 208 31.21 -10.35 -18.14
C PHE A 208 32.32 -9.90 -19.10
N ALA A 209 32.49 -8.59 -19.21
CA ALA A 209 33.69 -8.03 -19.81
C ALA A 209 34.96 -8.54 -19.10
N ARG A 210 36.00 -8.85 -19.87
CA ARG A 210 37.31 -9.29 -19.35
C ARG A 210 38.09 -8.17 -18.66
N GLN A 211 37.78 -6.91 -18.93
CA GLN A 211 38.46 -5.76 -18.34
C GLN A 211 37.83 -5.41 -16.99
N ARG A 212 38.68 -5.02 -16.04
CA ARG A 212 38.34 -4.49 -14.72
C ARG A 212 38.95 -3.09 -14.54
N PRO A 213 38.44 -2.23 -13.63
CA PRO A 213 37.26 -2.44 -12.79
C PRO A 213 35.94 -2.46 -13.59
N ARG A 214 34.86 -2.86 -12.91
CA ARG A 214 33.48 -2.91 -13.40
C ARG A 214 32.40 -2.73 -12.31
N VAL A 215 32.73 -2.74 -11.02
CA VAL A 215 31.77 -2.59 -9.89
C VAL A 215 31.30 -1.14 -9.71
N GLU A 216 32.22 -0.18 -9.66
CA GLU A 216 31.88 1.24 -9.47
C GLU A 216 32.15 2.08 -10.71
N HIS A 217 33.22 1.73 -11.43
CA HIS A 217 33.67 2.36 -12.66
C HIS A 217 34.15 1.25 -13.59
N THR A 218 34.04 1.49 -14.89
CA THR A 218 34.67 0.69 -15.94
C THR A 218 36.11 1.15 -16.17
N ALA A 219 36.96 0.28 -16.75
CA ALA A 219 38.29 0.69 -17.21
C ALA A 219 38.25 1.93 -18.14
N ALA A 220 37.23 2.05 -18.99
CA ALA A 220 37.05 3.20 -19.88
C ALA A 220 36.77 4.51 -19.12
N GLU A 221 35.90 4.49 -18.10
CA GLU A 221 35.65 5.65 -17.21
C GLU A 221 36.93 6.06 -16.46
N ILE A 222 37.74 5.10 -15.98
CA ILE A 222 39.04 5.38 -15.35
C ILE A 222 40.01 6.07 -16.33
N GLU A 223 40.14 5.57 -17.56
CA GLU A 223 41.02 6.18 -18.58
C GLU A 223 40.49 7.54 -19.09
N GLU A 224 39.19 7.82 -18.98
CA GLU A 224 38.64 9.16 -19.20
C GLU A 224 39.02 10.12 -18.07
N MET A 225 38.91 9.70 -16.81
CA MET A 225 39.36 10.52 -15.67
C MET A 225 40.87 10.77 -15.69
N LYS A 226 41.70 9.80 -16.10
CA LYS A 226 43.14 10.03 -16.29
C LYS A 226 43.42 11.07 -17.39
N ARG A 227 42.64 11.06 -18.47
CA ARG A 227 42.75 12.05 -19.56
C ARG A 227 42.31 13.45 -19.12
N SER A 228 41.23 13.59 -18.35
CA SER A 228 40.78 14.89 -17.84
C SER A 228 41.74 15.50 -16.81
N LEU A 229 42.50 14.67 -16.09
CA LEU A 229 43.56 15.08 -15.16
C LEU A 229 44.93 15.31 -15.83
N ALA A 230 45.05 15.17 -17.15
CA ALA A 230 46.33 15.36 -17.85
C ALA A 230 46.90 16.77 -17.62
N GLY A 231 48.09 16.86 -17.02
CA GLY A 231 48.74 18.12 -16.63
C GLY A 231 48.40 18.62 -15.22
N SER A 232 47.45 17.98 -14.51
CA SER A 232 47.17 18.24 -13.09
C SER A 232 48.03 17.36 -12.18
N ASN A 233 48.31 17.82 -10.95
CA ASN A 233 48.92 16.96 -9.94
C ASN A 233 47.90 15.92 -9.45
N VAL A 234 48.00 14.68 -9.92
CA VAL A 234 47.08 13.59 -9.55
C VAL A 234 47.01 13.32 -8.04
N ARG A 235 48.05 13.69 -7.27
CA ARG A 235 48.00 13.60 -5.79
C ARG A 235 47.01 14.57 -5.16
N GLU A 236 46.66 15.66 -5.84
CA GLU A 236 45.64 16.60 -5.36
C GLU A 236 44.22 16.06 -5.54
N HIS A 237 44.03 14.99 -6.30
CA HIS A 237 42.72 14.37 -6.53
C HIS A 237 42.14 13.79 -5.24
N GLU A 238 40.83 13.94 -5.03
CA GLU A 238 40.14 13.52 -3.80
C GLU A 238 40.37 12.05 -3.45
N TRP A 239 40.42 11.16 -4.45
CA TRP A 239 40.66 9.73 -4.22
C TRP A 239 42.05 9.44 -3.66
N VAL A 240 43.08 10.17 -4.11
CA VAL A 240 44.45 9.99 -3.63
C VAL A 240 44.59 10.57 -2.23
N LYS A 241 44.06 11.78 -1.98
CA LYS A 241 43.99 12.39 -0.64
C LYS A 241 43.24 11.53 0.38
N ALA A 242 42.16 10.87 -0.03
CA ALA A 242 41.42 9.95 0.85
C ALA A 242 42.20 8.66 1.15
N ALA A 243 43.07 8.22 0.23
CA ALA A 243 43.85 6.99 0.32
C ALA A 243 45.20 7.15 1.04
N GLU A 244 45.89 8.28 0.88
CA GLU A 244 47.23 8.52 1.45
C GLU A 244 47.33 8.21 2.96
N PRO A 245 46.41 8.66 3.84
CA PRO A 245 46.47 8.34 5.27
C PRO A 245 46.42 6.84 5.59
N TRP A 246 45.87 6.01 4.70
CA TRP A 246 45.73 4.57 4.94
C TRP A 246 47.02 3.77 4.69
N LEU A 247 48.00 4.34 3.99
CA LEU A 247 49.30 3.71 3.77
C LEU A 247 50.05 3.46 5.11
N GLU A 248 49.91 4.37 6.07
CA GLU A 248 50.63 4.33 7.35
C GLU A 248 49.72 4.03 8.55
N ARG A 249 48.39 4.17 8.39
CA ARG A 249 47.43 3.93 9.48
C ARG A 249 47.45 2.47 9.95
N GLN A 250 47.62 2.28 11.25
CA GLN A 250 47.52 0.98 11.92
C GLN A 250 46.18 0.30 11.62
N LEU A 251 46.24 -1.00 11.29
CA LEU A 251 45.07 -1.85 11.03
C LEU A 251 44.79 -2.74 12.25
N PHE A 252 43.52 -3.08 12.44
CA PHE A 252 43.05 -3.94 13.51
C PHE A 252 42.06 -4.97 12.94
N PHE A 253 42.32 -6.24 13.21
CA PHE A 253 41.41 -7.35 12.90
C PHE A 253 41.12 -8.07 14.21
N TYR A 254 39.84 -8.37 14.44
CA TYR A 254 39.36 -8.87 15.72
C TYR A 254 38.93 -10.33 15.57
N GLU A 255 39.13 -11.15 16.61
CA GLU A 255 38.65 -12.53 16.61
C GLU A 255 37.12 -12.58 16.52
N GLU A 256 36.43 -11.69 17.25
CA GLU A 256 34.97 -11.59 17.28
C GLU A 256 34.43 -10.35 16.55
N GLY A 257 33.37 -10.57 15.75
CA GLY A 257 32.56 -9.50 15.18
C GLY A 257 31.74 -8.72 16.23
N CYS A 258 30.86 -7.84 15.75
CA CYS A 258 29.86 -7.16 16.57
C CYS A 258 28.61 -8.03 16.78
N GLY A 259 28.02 -8.49 15.68
CA GLY A 259 26.72 -9.18 15.68
C GLY A 259 25.52 -8.26 15.88
N PRO A 260 24.31 -8.71 15.47
CA PRO A 260 23.14 -7.84 15.31
C PRO A 260 22.44 -7.44 16.63
N LYS A 261 22.90 -7.96 17.78
CA LYS A 261 22.21 -7.83 19.08
C LYS A 261 22.46 -6.51 19.81
N TYR A 262 23.48 -5.76 19.43
CA TYR A 262 23.98 -4.62 20.23
C TYR A 262 23.60 -3.24 19.70
N TYR A 263 22.87 -3.16 18.59
CA TYR A 263 22.55 -1.92 17.86
C TYR A 263 22.10 -0.76 18.76
N SER A 264 20.89 -0.82 19.33
CA SER A 264 20.30 0.26 20.12
C SER A 264 20.98 0.47 21.48
N ALA A 265 21.64 -0.57 22.02
CA ALA A 265 22.32 -0.53 23.31
C ALA A 265 23.72 0.09 23.25
N GLY A 266 24.38 0.06 22.08
CA GLY A 266 25.78 0.48 21.92
C GLY A 266 26.00 1.78 21.14
N VAL A 267 24.99 2.32 20.44
CA VAL A 267 25.12 3.55 19.62
C VAL A 267 24.55 4.82 20.28
N MET A 268 23.67 4.70 21.28
CA MET A 268 22.99 5.83 21.92
C MET A 268 23.38 5.97 23.40
N CYS A 269 23.54 7.20 23.89
CA CYS A 269 23.85 7.45 25.28
C CYS A 269 22.62 7.17 26.18
N PRO A 270 22.65 6.17 27.08
CA PRO A 270 21.51 5.82 27.95
C PRO A 270 21.17 6.90 29.00
N VAL A 271 21.96 7.98 29.10
CA VAL A 271 21.73 9.09 30.04
C VAL A 271 21.00 10.27 29.39
N CYS A 272 21.20 10.52 28.09
CA CYS A 272 20.72 11.75 27.46
C CYS A 272 20.29 11.63 25.99
N GLY A 273 20.24 10.41 25.44
CA GLY A 273 19.78 10.13 24.08
C GLY A 273 20.68 10.62 22.94
N ALA A 274 21.86 11.19 23.25
CA ALA A 274 22.80 11.61 22.21
C ALA A 274 23.55 10.40 21.60
N GLN A 275 23.76 10.43 20.29
CA GLN A 275 24.56 9.40 19.60
C GLN A 275 26.01 9.41 20.11
N LEU A 276 26.53 8.22 20.43
CA LEU A 276 27.88 8.02 20.94
C LEU A 276 28.93 8.11 19.82
N ARG A 277 30.18 8.40 20.20
CA ARG A 277 31.35 8.44 19.31
C ARG A 277 32.34 7.35 19.73
N GLY A 278 32.69 6.47 18.80
CA GLY A 278 33.74 5.47 19.00
C GLY A 278 35.13 6.09 19.08
N ILE A 279 35.87 5.67 20.10
CA ILE A 279 37.30 5.92 20.32
C ILE A 279 38.03 4.58 20.14
N VAL A 280 39.15 4.62 19.43
CA VAL A 280 40.02 3.46 19.17
C VAL A 280 41.38 3.77 19.76
N HIS A 281 41.83 2.92 20.68
CA HIS A 281 43.12 3.05 21.37
C HIS A 281 44.25 2.43 20.52
N PRO A 282 45.54 2.77 20.78
CA PRO A 282 46.67 2.25 20.00
C PRO A 282 46.88 0.72 20.07
N ASP A 283 46.32 0.06 21.08
CA ASP A 283 46.28 -1.40 21.26
C ASP A 283 45.10 -2.06 20.52
N GLY A 284 44.24 -1.28 19.86
CA GLY A 284 43.05 -1.74 19.16
C GLY A 284 41.80 -1.85 20.05
N ALA A 285 41.91 -1.58 21.35
CA ALA A 285 40.75 -1.55 22.23
C ALA A 285 39.81 -0.40 21.86
N THR A 286 38.50 -0.63 21.99
CA THR A 286 37.46 0.33 21.62
C THR A 286 36.62 0.76 22.82
N GLU A 287 36.23 2.03 22.86
CA GLU A 287 35.26 2.57 23.81
C GLU A 287 34.31 3.56 23.12
N MET A 288 33.17 3.85 23.71
CA MET A 288 32.19 4.80 23.15
C MET A 288 32.04 5.99 24.10
N GLU A 289 32.10 7.22 23.59
CA GLU A 289 31.97 8.47 24.37
C GLU A 289 30.74 9.26 23.95
N CYS A 290 29.97 9.77 24.92
CA CYS A 290 28.87 10.68 24.63
C CYS A 290 29.38 12.12 24.46
N PRO A 291 29.21 12.76 23.29
CA PRO A 291 29.68 14.13 23.07
C PRO A 291 28.87 15.19 23.83
N LYS A 292 27.66 14.85 24.33
CA LYS A 292 26.77 15.77 25.06
C LYS A 292 27.03 15.80 26.56
N CYS A 293 27.47 14.69 27.16
CA CYS A 293 27.71 14.60 28.62
C CYS A 293 29.10 14.07 29.02
N GLY A 294 30.00 13.82 28.05
CA GLY A 294 31.37 13.35 28.29
C GLY A 294 31.50 11.93 28.85
N LYS A 295 30.37 11.22 29.07
CA LYS A 295 30.38 9.89 29.69
C LYS A 295 30.90 8.84 28.71
N ARG A 296 31.80 7.98 29.19
CA ARG A 296 32.42 6.88 28.43
C ARG A 296 31.83 5.53 28.81
N TYR A 297 31.72 4.66 27.81
CA TYR A 297 31.09 3.35 27.88
C TYR A 297 32.04 2.28 27.35
N ARG A 298 32.11 1.16 28.08
CA ARG A 298 33.12 0.10 27.92
C ARG A 298 32.55 -1.31 28.10
N GLU A 299 31.24 -1.44 28.23
CA GLU A 299 30.52 -2.72 28.22
C GLU A 299 30.61 -3.37 26.83
N GLU A 300 30.40 -4.69 26.74
CA GLU A 300 30.63 -5.41 25.49
C GLU A 300 29.78 -4.91 24.32
N ALA A 301 28.53 -4.49 24.56
CA ALA A 301 27.69 -3.88 23.53
C ALA A 301 28.34 -2.63 22.89
N HIS A 302 28.98 -1.79 23.69
CA HIS A 302 29.68 -0.60 23.23
C HIS A 302 31.01 -0.94 22.53
N ARG A 303 31.74 -1.95 23.03
CA ARG A 303 32.98 -2.44 22.39
C ARG A 303 32.69 -3.07 21.03
N ALA A 304 31.68 -3.93 20.95
CA ALA A 304 31.21 -4.57 19.73
C ALA A 304 30.87 -3.53 18.65
N VAL A 305 30.10 -2.49 18.99
CA VAL A 305 29.81 -1.36 18.09
C VAL A 305 31.11 -0.64 17.66
N GLY A 306 32.04 -0.43 18.60
CA GLY A 306 33.36 0.12 18.29
C GLY A 306 34.17 -0.72 17.29
N ARG A 307 34.21 -2.04 17.46
CA ARG A 307 34.84 -2.99 16.51
C ARG A 307 34.19 -2.88 15.13
N ALA A 308 32.86 -2.87 15.08
CA ALA A 308 32.11 -2.68 13.83
C ALA A 308 32.43 -1.35 13.12
N TRP A 309 32.65 -0.26 13.87
CA TRP A 309 33.06 1.02 13.31
C TRP A 309 34.47 0.95 12.70
N VAL A 310 35.40 0.26 13.36
CA VAL A 310 36.75 0.00 12.82
C VAL A 310 36.67 -0.83 11.53
N ASN A 311 35.88 -1.90 11.52
CA ASN A 311 35.65 -2.74 10.34
C ASN A 311 35.13 -1.93 9.14
N CYS A 312 34.03 -1.19 9.32
CA CYS A 312 33.44 -0.38 8.24
C CYS A 312 34.40 0.73 7.75
N ARG A 313 35.14 1.36 8.67
CA ARG A 313 36.12 2.39 8.32
C ARG A 313 37.28 1.81 7.51
N GLN A 314 37.79 0.64 7.87
CA GLN A 314 38.85 -0.06 7.15
C GLN A 314 38.39 -0.55 5.78
N ALA A 315 37.16 -1.07 5.65
CA ALA A 315 36.58 -1.44 4.34
C ALA A 315 36.45 -0.23 3.40
N SER A 316 36.00 0.91 3.93
CA SER A 316 36.00 2.20 3.22
C SER A 316 37.42 2.65 2.84
N GLY A 317 38.40 2.37 3.70
CA GLY A 317 39.84 2.59 3.42
C GLY A 317 40.36 1.74 2.26
N ALA A 318 40.02 0.45 2.23
CA ALA A 318 40.37 -0.45 1.12
C ALA A 318 39.79 0.03 -0.21
N GLN A 319 38.54 0.51 -0.22
CA GLN A 319 37.90 1.10 -1.40
C GLN A 319 38.64 2.36 -1.88
N ALA A 320 38.99 3.27 -0.96
CA ALA A 320 39.76 4.48 -1.29
C ALA A 320 41.15 4.13 -1.85
N LEU A 321 41.86 3.17 -1.25
CA LEU A 321 43.13 2.65 -1.73
C LEU A 321 43.00 2.03 -3.13
N GLY A 322 41.97 1.21 -3.38
CA GLY A 322 41.69 0.63 -4.70
C GLY A 322 41.45 1.70 -5.78
N ARG A 323 40.63 2.72 -5.46
CA ARG A 323 40.40 3.89 -6.32
C ARG A 323 41.69 4.65 -6.64
N ALA A 324 42.51 4.93 -5.63
CA ALA A 324 43.79 5.61 -5.81
C ALA A 324 44.77 4.78 -6.65
N TYR A 325 44.83 3.45 -6.47
CA TYR A 325 45.58 2.56 -7.35
C TYR A 325 45.08 2.65 -8.79
N ALA A 326 43.78 2.52 -9.05
CA ALA A 326 43.22 2.54 -10.39
C ALA A 326 43.56 3.83 -11.16
N LEU A 327 43.57 4.97 -10.45
CA LEU A 327 43.90 6.28 -11.03
C LEU A 327 45.41 6.50 -11.25
N THR A 328 46.27 6.00 -10.36
CA THR A 328 47.71 6.34 -10.34
C THR A 328 48.66 5.24 -10.83
N GLY A 329 48.22 3.97 -10.77
CA GLY A 329 49.08 2.80 -10.95
C GLY A 329 50.03 2.50 -9.78
N ASP A 330 49.99 3.27 -8.68
CA ASP A 330 50.91 3.07 -7.56
C ASP A 330 50.54 1.82 -6.74
N LEU A 331 51.34 0.76 -6.90
CA LEU A 331 51.18 -0.53 -6.23
C LEU A 331 51.22 -0.45 -4.70
N ARG A 332 51.70 0.64 -4.08
CA ARG A 332 51.62 0.83 -2.63
C ARG A 332 50.16 0.85 -2.15
N PHE A 333 49.29 1.52 -2.89
CA PHE A 333 47.86 1.54 -2.59
C PHE A 333 47.22 0.16 -2.78
N ALA A 334 47.53 -0.54 -3.88
CA ALA A 334 47.01 -1.88 -4.14
C ALA A 334 47.42 -2.91 -3.07
N ARG A 335 48.70 -2.91 -2.65
CA ARG A 335 49.20 -3.78 -1.57
C ARG A 335 48.50 -3.51 -0.25
N ARG A 336 48.26 -2.24 0.10
CA ARG A 336 47.58 -1.89 1.34
C ARG A 336 46.09 -2.26 1.32
N ALA A 337 45.43 -2.16 0.16
CA ALA A 337 44.06 -2.65 -0.02
C ALA A 337 43.98 -4.18 0.12
N ALA A 338 44.93 -4.90 -0.49
CA ALA A 338 45.06 -6.35 -0.39
C ALA A 338 45.24 -6.82 1.07
N GLU A 339 46.09 -6.14 1.85
CA GLU A 339 46.30 -6.44 3.28
C GLU A 339 44.99 -6.32 4.09
N ILE A 340 44.17 -5.29 3.83
CA ILE A 340 42.86 -5.13 4.48
C ILE A 340 41.89 -6.24 4.08
N LEU A 341 41.80 -6.57 2.78
CA LEU A 341 40.91 -7.62 2.28
C LEU A 341 41.29 -9.01 2.80
N LEU A 342 42.59 -9.32 2.86
CA LEU A 342 43.10 -10.59 3.39
C LEU A 342 42.92 -10.69 4.91
N GLY A 343 43.12 -9.60 5.65
CA GLY A 343 42.81 -9.55 7.07
C GLY A 343 41.33 -9.86 7.34
N PHE A 344 40.41 -9.25 6.59
CA PHE A 344 38.98 -9.59 6.70
C PHE A 344 38.66 -11.02 6.25
N ALA A 345 39.26 -11.52 5.17
CA ALA A 345 39.08 -12.90 4.71
C ALA A 345 39.62 -13.95 5.70
N GLY A 346 40.49 -13.56 6.63
CA GLY A 346 40.97 -14.39 7.73
C GLY A 346 39.97 -14.57 8.89
N HIS A 347 38.94 -13.72 9.01
CA HIS A 347 38.00 -13.72 10.15
C HIS A 347 36.52 -13.77 9.76
N TYR A 348 36.13 -13.14 8.65
CA TYR A 348 34.71 -12.92 8.30
C TYR A 348 33.91 -14.22 8.12
N LYS A 349 34.56 -15.30 7.66
CA LYS A 349 33.95 -16.63 7.53
C LYS A 349 33.45 -17.19 8.86
N GLU A 350 34.18 -16.97 9.94
CA GLU A 350 33.83 -17.42 11.29
C GLU A 350 32.81 -16.47 11.95
N TRP A 351 32.86 -15.17 11.62
CA TRP A 351 31.83 -14.22 12.06
C TRP A 351 30.46 -14.49 11.43
N GLY A 352 30.44 -14.82 10.13
CA GLY A 352 29.23 -14.88 9.32
C GLY A 352 28.64 -13.50 9.00
N GLY A 353 27.68 -13.47 8.07
CA GLY A 353 26.99 -12.23 7.71
C GLY A 353 26.17 -11.63 8.87
N GLY A 354 26.04 -10.31 8.88
CA GLY A 354 25.38 -9.52 9.92
C GLY A 354 26.23 -9.25 11.16
N HIS A 355 27.54 -9.57 11.13
CA HIS A 355 28.44 -9.46 12.27
C HIS A 355 29.63 -8.50 12.09
N ALA A 356 29.96 -8.07 10.87
CA ALA A 356 31.05 -7.11 10.64
C ALA A 356 30.66 -5.66 10.94
N ALA A 357 29.38 -5.29 10.83
CA ALA A 357 28.87 -3.97 11.23
C ALA A 357 27.95 -4.02 12.47
N HIS A 358 27.52 -2.84 12.93
CA HIS A 358 26.70 -2.67 14.13
C HIS A 358 25.20 -2.94 13.90
N TYR A 359 24.80 -3.18 12.66
CA TYR A 359 23.43 -3.53 12.25
C TYR A 359 23.44 -4.25 10.89
N THR A 360 22.51 -5.18 10.66
CA THR A 360 22.45 -5.97 9.41
C THR A 360 22.26 -5.12 8.17
N LEU A 361 21.63 -3.94 8.28
CA LEU A 361 21.49 -2.99 7.18
C LEU A 361 22.78 -2.21 6.86
N HIS A 362 23.68 -2.05 7.85
CA HIS A 362 24.88 -1.23 7.73
C HIS A 362 26.04 -1.96 7.05
N GLU A 363 26.13 -3.27 7.26
CA GLU A 363 27.21 -4.11 6.71
C GLU A 363 27.23 -4.23 5.17
N PRO A 364 26.10 -4.40 4.45
CA PRO A 364 26.08 -4.38 2.99
C PRO A 364 26.79 -3.16 2.41
N TYR A 365 26.34 -1.95 2.74
CA TYR A 365 26.84 -0.72 2.11
C TYR A 365 28.15 -0.18 2.70
N ALA A 366 28.44 -0.42 3.98
CA ALA A 366 29.61 0.16 4.65
C ALA A 366 30.77 -0.83 4.84
N PHE A 367 30.57 -2.12 4.55
CA PHE A 367 31.60 -3.15 4.67
C PHE A 367 31.71 -4.00 3.40
N LEU A 368 30.65 -4.68 2.97
CA LEU A 368 30.71 -5.62 1.85
C LEU A 368 30.91 -4.93 0.49
N THR A 369 30.10 -3.93 0.15
CA THR A 369 30.21 -3.20 -1.12
C THR A 369 31.57 -2.48 -1.26
N PRO A 370 32.12 -1.81 -0.23
CA PRO A 370 33.49 -1.28 -0.25
C PRO A 370 34.56 -2.36 -0.44
N CYS A 371 34.44 -3.52 0.22
CA CYS A 371 35.37 -4.64 0.01
C CYS A 371 35.29 -5.22 -1.42
N ALA A 372 34.10 -5.38 -1.96
CA ALA A 372 33.87 -5.84 -3.34
C ALA A 372 34.46 -4.87 -4.38
N ALA A 373 34.26 -3.55 -4.18
CA ALA A 373 34.85 -2.52 -5.01
C ALA A 373 36.39 -2.49 -4.92
N ALA A 374 36.94 -2.56 -3.71
CA ALA A 374 38.38 -2.62 -3.48
C ALA A 374 39.03 -3.82 -4.20
N TYR A 375 38.41 -4.99 -4.08
CA TYR A 375 38.85 -6.22 -4.75
C TYR A 375 38.88 -6.07 -6.27
N ASP A 376 37.81 -5.53 -6.85
CA ASP A 376 37.66 -5.33 -8.29
C ASP A 376 38.70 -4.35 -8.88
N TYR A 377 39.05 -3.27 -8.17
CA TYR A 377 40.12 -2.36 -8.59
C TYR A 377 41.52 -3.01 -8.61
N ILE A 378 41.81 -3.88 -7.63
CA ILE A 378 43.17 -4.43 -7.46
C ILE A 378 43.35 -5.84 -8.09
N TYR A 379 42.28 -6.45 -8.60
CA TYR A 379 42.25 -7.83 -9.10
C TYR A 379 43.37 -8.15 -10.11
N ASP A 380 43.64 -7.22 -11.03
CA ASP A 380 44.64 -7.34 -12.10
C ASP A 380 45.97 -6.62 -11.78
N SER A 381 46.14 -6.10 -10.56
CA SER A 381 47.38 -5.41 -10.13
C SER A 381 48.59 -6.33 -9.92
N GLY A 382 48.36 -7.64 -9.89
CA GLY A 382 49.40 -8.64 -9.60
C GLY A 382 49.86 -8.69 -8.13
N VAL A 383 49.23 -7.92 -7.22
CA VAL A 383 49.60 -7.94 -5.78
C VAL A 383 48.96 -9.10 -5.00
N LEU A 384 47.87 -9.67 -5.51
CA LEU A 384 47.21 -10.85 -4.96
C LEU A 384 47.55 -12.08 -5.81
N SER A 385 48.05 -13.14 -5.19
CA SER A 385 48.18 -14.45 -5.81
C SER A 385 46.81 -15.09 -6.11
N ALA A 386 46.79 -16.15 -6.92
CA ALA A 386 45.56 -16.89 -7.20
C ALA A 386 44.92 -17.50 -5.93
N GLU A 387 45.74 -17.95 -4.98
CA GLU A 387 45.27 -18.50 -3.70
C GLU A 387 44.67 -17.40 -2.81
N GLU A 388 45.32 -16.23 -2.73
CA GLU A 388 44.83 -15.08 -1.97
C GLU A 388 43.54 -14.51 -2.57
N ARG A 389 43.41 -14.45 -3.89
CA ARG A 389 42.15 -14.14 -4.58
C ARG A 389 41.05 -15.13 -4.18
N GLY A 390 41.34 -16.44 -4.22
CA GLY A 390 40.41 -17.47 -3.73
C GLY A 390 39.99 -17.28 -2.27
N LYS A 391 40.91 -16.87 -1.38
CA LYS A 391 40.56 -16.56 0.03
C LYS A 391 39.60 -15.36 0.13
N VAL A 392 39.84 -14.27 -0.61
CA VAL A 392 38.95 -13.10 -0.61
C VAL A 392 37.58 -13.44 -1.20
N GLU A 393 37.53 -14.21 -2.28
CA GLU A 393 36.28 -14.65 -2.90
C GLU A 393 35.48 -15.58 -1.98
N GLU A 394 36.09 -16.66 -1.49
CA GLU A 394 35.39 -17.74 -0.79
C GLU A 394 35.16 -17.50 0.71
N ASN A 395 36.03 -16.75 1.40
CA ASN A 395 35.93 -16.54 2.86
C ASN A 395 35.37 -15.16 3.26
N LEU A 396 35.26 -14.21 2.32
CA LEU A 396 34.72 -12.87 2.58
C LEU A 396 33.51 -12.58 1.68
N LEU A 397 33.73 -12.52 0.36
CA LEU A 397 32.72 -12.00 -0.56
C LEU A 397 31.53 -12.97 -0.71
N ARG A 398 31.75 -14.26 -1.02
CA ARG A 398 30.67 -15.26 -1.15
C ARG A 398 29.86 -15.42 0.14
N VAL A 399 30.53 -15.51 1.29
CA VAL A 399 29.88 -15.61 2.61
C VAL A 399 28.89 -14.46 2.83
N GLY A 400 29.27 -13.23 2.46
CA GLY A 400 28.38 -12.08 2.51
C GLY A 400 27.22 -12.18 1.51
N ALA A 401 27.49 -12.51 0.24
CA ALA A 401 26.47 -12.60 -0.79
C ALA A 401 25.43 -13.70 -0.51
N GLU A 402 25.84 -14.87 -0.04
CA GLU A 402 24.94 -15.97 0.31
C GLU A 402 24.02 -15.60 1.49
N PHE A 403 24.59 -15.01 2.55
CA PHE A 403 23.82 -14.55 3.70
C PHE A 403 22.79 -13.48 3.30
N TYR A 404 23.20 -12.43 2.58
CA TYR A 404 22.30 -11.34 2.22
C TYR A 404 21.30 -11.72 1.12
N SER A 405 21.60 -12.70 0.27
CA SER A 405 20.63 -13.33 -0.64
C SER A 405 19.49 -14.00 0.15
N GLN A 406 19.80 -14.73 1.22
CA GLN A 406 18.79 -15.34 2.08
C GLN A 406 18.05 -14.31 2.96
N GLN A 407 18.77 -13.31 3.47
CA GLN A 407 18.17 -12.26 4.29
C GLN A 407 17.19 -11.42 3.47
N GLY A 408 17.51 -11.04 2.23
CA GLY A 408 16.59 -10.30 1.36
C GLY A 408 15.28 -11.03 1.06
N ILE A 409 15.34 -12.34 0.84
CA ILE A 409 14.13 -13.18 0.69
C ILE A 409 13.32 -13.19 2.01
N SER A 410 14.00 -13.30 3.15
CA SER A 410 13.37 -13.41 4.48
C SER A 410 12.73 -12.10 4.96
N ASP A 411 13.40 -10.98 4.72
CA ASP A 411 12.98 -9.62 5.07
C ASP A 411 11.86 -9.08 4.16
N ARG A 412 11.78 -9.60 2.92
CA ARG A 412 10.75 -9.28 1.91
C ARG A 412 10.84 -7.82 1.43
N LEU A 413 9.75 -7.33 0.83
CA LEU A 413 9.60 -5.98 0.30
C LEU A 413 9.73 -4.89 1.39
N ASN A 414 10.96 -4.49 1.71
CA ASN A 414 11.29 -3.33 2.54
C ASN A 414 12.56 -2.64 2.00
N ASN A 415 12.92 -1.45 2.50
CA ASN A 415 14.13 -0.74 2.07
C ASN A 415 15.44 -1.54 2.28
N ARG A 416 15.50 -2.39 3.30
CA ARG A 416 16.70 -3.17 3.65
C ARG A 416 17.01 -4.19 2.57
N SER A 417 15.99 -4.82 1.99
CA SER A 417 16.16 -5.76 0.87
C SER A 417 16.73 -5.11 -0.39
N ALA A 418 16.48 -3.83 -0.65
CA ALA A 418 17.16 -3.10 -1.72
C ALA A 418 18.67 -2.95 -1.45
N VAL A 419 19.04 -2.67 -0.20
CA VAL A 419 20.44 -2.55 0.25
C VAL A 419 21.15 -3.92 0.31
N TYR A 420 20.44 -5.00 0.66
CA TYR A 420 20.97 -6.36 0.60
C TYR A 420 21.27 -6.78 -0.83
N SER A 421 20.32 -6.58 -1.75
CA SER A 421 20.51 -6.88 -3.18
C SER A 421 21.57 -6.00 -3.84
N GLU A 422 21.83 -4.79 -3.33
CA GLU A 422 22.93 -3.93 -3.76
C GLU A 422 24.29 -4.59 -3.51
N ALA A 423 24.54 -5.10 -2.29
CA ALA A 423 25.79 -5.79 -1.97
C ALA A 423 25.91 -7.13 -2.70
N VAL A 424 24.81 -7.88 -2.87
CA VAL A 424 24.80 -9.11 -3.69
C VAL A 424 25.16 -8.79 -5.14
N MET A 425 24.66 -7.69 -5.71
CA MET A 425 25.05 -7.21 -7.04
C MET A 425 26.53 -6.82 -7.09
N ALA A 426 27.00 -6.02 -6.12
CA ALA A 426 28.39 -5.59 -6.03
C ALA A 426 29.36 -6.77 -5.99
N ILE A 427 29.05 -7.78 -5.17
CA ILE A 427 29.84 -9.01 -5.03
C ILE A 427 29.77 -9.87 -6.30
N GLY A 428 28.57 -10.12 -6.84
CA GLY A 428 28.39 -10.89 -8.07
C GLY A 428 29.19 -10.30 -9.24
N VAL A 429 29.15 -8.96 -9.38
CA VAL A 429 29.98 -8.24 -10.35
C VAL A 429 31.47 -8.33 -10.01
N ALA A 430 31.88 -8.17 -8.74
CA ALA A 430 33.28 -8.24 -8.33
C ALA A 430 33.92 -9.61 -8.59
N ILE A 431 33.24 -10.72 -8.28
CA ILE A 431 33.82 -12.06 -8.43
C ILE A 431 33.49 -12.70 -9.79
N GLY A 432 32.53 -12.14 -10.54
CA GLY A 432 32.11 -12.68 -11.84
C GLY A 432 31.08 -13.80 -11.74
N ASP A 433 30.27 -13.79 -10.68
CA ASP A 433 29.22 -14.78 -10.46
C ASP A 433 27.89 -14.30 -11.05
N LYS A 434 27.44 -14.96 -12.12
CA LYS A 434 26.17 -14.64 -12.79
C LYS A 434 24.95 -15.01 -11.94
N GLY A 435 25.05 -15.95 -11.01
CA GLY A 435 23.97 -16.36 -10.13
C GLY A 435 23.62 -15.28 -9.11
N PHE A 436 24.62 -14.60 -8.55
CA PHE A 436 24.38 -13.43 -7.69
C PHE A 436 23.87 -12.21 -8.48
N VAL A 437 24.32 -11.99 -9.71
CA VAL A 437 23.76 -10.95 -10.58
C VAL A 437 22.28 -11.23 -10.93
N ASP A 438 21.94 -12.47 -11.31
CA ASP A 438 20.56 -12.88 -11.54
C ASP A 438 19.71 -12.77 -10.28
N HIS A 439 20.24 -13.13 -9.11
CA HIS A 439 19.55 -12.92 -7.84
C HIS A 439 19.24 -11.43 -7.62
N ALA A 440 20.22 -10.55 -7.75
CA ALA A 440 20.05 -9.13 -7.48
C ALA A 440 19.09 -8.44 -8.48
N ILE A 441 18.90 -8.98 -9.69
CA ILE A 441 18.04 -8.40 -10.73
C ILE A 441 16.65 -9.06 -10.78
N ASN A 442 16.62 -10.39 -10.91
CA ASN A 442 15.44 -11.18 -11.29
C ASN A 442 14.77 -11.97 -10.14
N ASN A 443 15.34 -11.96 -8.92
CA ASN A 443 14.75 -12.70 -7.80
C ASN A 443 13.32 -12.23 -7.50
N PRO A 444 12.32 -13.14 -7.40
CA PRO A 444 10.91 -12.78 -7.25
C PRO A 444 10.51 -12.25 -5.86
N TYR A 445 11.46 -12.12 -4.93
CA TYR A 445 11.25 -11.58 -3.58
C TYR A 445 12.13 -10.36 -3.27
N ALA A 446 13.37 -10.35 -3.76
CA ALA A 446 14.39 -9.35 -3.44
C ALA A 446 15.10 -8.72 -4.67
N GLY A 447 14.79 -9.17 -5.89
CA GLY A 447 15.42 -8.65 -7.11
C GLY A 447 14.99 -7.21 -7.43
N PHE A 448 15.84 -6.47 -8.14
CA PHE A 448 15.62 -5.10 -8.59
C PHE A 448 14.22 -4.86 -9.15
N HIS A 449 13.78 -5.68 -10.11
CA HIS A 449 12.47 -5.53 -10.75
C HIS A 449 11.32 -5.74 -9.74
N THR A 450 11.44 -6.73 -8.86
CA THR A 450 10.47 -7.01 -7.80
C THR A 450 10.35 -5.84 -6.82
N LEU A 451 11.48 -5.25 -6.43
CA LEU A 451 11.53 -4.12 -5.50
C LEU A 451 11.01 -2.82 -6.14
N ALA A 452 11.40 -2.51 -7.38
CA ALA A 452 10.88 -1.38 -8.14
C ALA A 452 9.37 -1.52 -8.40
N ALA A 453 8.91 -2.74 -8.68
CA ALA A 453 7.49 -3.08 -8.84
C ALA A 453 6.69 -2.89 -7.54
N HIS A 454 7.14 -3.45 -6.43
CA HIS A 454 6.26 -3.66 -5.26
C HIS A 454 6.65 -2.90 -3.98
N LEU A 455 7.82 -2.28 -3.90
CA LEU A 455 8.09 -1.31 -2.82
C LEU A 455 7.47 0.07 -3.09
N TYR A 456 7.16 0.35 -4.35
CA TYR A 456 6.51 1.58 -4.77
C TYR A 456 5.09 1.30 -5.20
N LEU A 457 4.17 2.17 -4.77
CA LEU A 457 2.77 2.13 -5.16
C LEU A 457 2.61 2.49 -6.65
N PRO A 458 1.46 2.23 -7.27
CA PRO A 458 1.22 2.60 -8.67
C PRO A 458 1.36 4.11 -8.96
N ASP A 459 1.18 4.96 -7.95
CA ASP A 459 1.41 6.42 -7.98
C ASP A 459 2.88 6.83 -7.75
N GLY A 460 3.80 5.86 -7.74
CA GLY A 460 5.25 6.04 -7.73
C GLY A 460 5.88 6.31 -6.36
N LEU A 461 5.10 6.53 -5.29
CA LEU A 461 5.63 6.73 -3.94
C LEU A 461 5.93 5.40 -3.23
N SER A 462 7.03 5.35 -2.47
CA SER A 462 7.33 4.20 -1.61
C SER A 462 6.20 3.99 -0.59
N TRP A 463 5.73 2.76 -0.41
CA TRP A 463 4.71 2.45 0.61
C TRP A 463 5.25 2.65 2.04
N GLU A 464 6.58 2.64 2.21
CA GLU A 464 7.28 3.02 3.45
C GLU A 464 7.38 4.55 3.66
N GLY A 465 6.73 5.34 2.81
CA GLY A 465 6.63 6.78 2.91
C GLY A 465 7.83 7.55 2.36
N PHE A 466 7.66 8.86 2.23
CA PHE A 466 8.63 9.75 1.60
C PHE A 466 10.02 9.73 2.26
N GLY A 467 10.09 9.59 3.58
CA GLY A 467 11.36 9.48 4.31
C GLY A 467 12.19 8.24 3.97
N TYR A 468 11.54 7.13 3.58
CA TYR A 468 12.23 5.91 3.12
C TYR A 468 12.34 5.81 1.60
N HIS A 469 11.55 6.57 0.85
CA HIS A 469 11.61 6.62 -0.61
C HIS A 469 13.06 6.89 -1.11
N THR A 470 13.71 7.94 -0.63
CA THR A 470 15.10 8.25 -1.04
C THR A 470 16.11 7.21 -0.55
N TYR A 471 15.86 6.59 0.60
CA TYR A 471 16.74 5.56 1.17
C TYR A 471 16.66 4.23 0.39
N THR A 472 15.48 3.85 -0.11
CA THR A 472 15.36 2.73 -1.04
C THR A 472 16.04 3.03 -2.37
N VAL A 473 15.94 4.27 -2.88
CA VAL A 473 16.64 4.66 -4.11
C VAL A 473 18.15 4.50 -3.97
N SER A 474 18.75 4.79 -2.81
CA SER A 474 20.19 4.53 -2.58
C SER A 474 20.57 3.05 -2.55
N GLY A 475 19.62 2.11 -2.53
CA GLY A 475 19.86 0.69 -2.82
C GLY A 475 19.62 0.32 -4.30
N LEU A 476 18.54 0.83 -4.91
CA LEU A 476 18.17 0.46 -6.29
C LEU A 476 19.05 1.13 -7.36
N ALA A 477 19.41 2.41 -7.20
CA ALA A 477 20.24 3.11 -8.18
C ALA A 477 21.64 2.52 -8.34
N PRO A 478 22.36 2.13 -7.26
CA PRO A 478 23.63 1.45 -7.42
C PRO A 478 23.52 0.05 -8.05
N ILE A 479 22.37 -0.65 -7.95
CA ILE A 479 22.12 -1.90 -8.71
C ILE A 479 21.99 -1.58 -10.21
N ALA A 480 21.18 -0.58 -10.58
CA ALA A 480 20.98 -0.19 -11.98
C ALA A 480 22.29 0.27 -12.64
N GLU A 481 23.09 1.07 -11.94
CA GLU A 481 24.41 1.52 -12.39
C GLU A 481 25.44 0.39 -12.51
N LYS A 482 25.39 -0.62 -11.61
CA LYS A 482 26.23 -1.83 -11.71
C LYS A 482 25.83 -2.71 -12.89
N ALA A 483 24.53 -2.90 -13.07
CA ALA A 483 23.97 -3.65 -14.20
C ALA A 483 24.39 -3.01 -15.52
N TYR A 484 24.23 -1.69 -15.65
CA TYR A 484 24.56 -0.96 -16.87
C TYR A 484 26.06 -1.05 -17.21
N ARG A 485 26.97 -0.94 -16.23
CA ARG A 485 28.43 -1.06 -16.45
C ARG A 485 28.89 -2.43 -16.95
N VAL A 486 28.15 -3.50 -16.65
CA VAL A 486 28.43 -4.83 -17.22
C VAL A 486 27.65 -5.10 -18.52
N GLY A 487 26.81 -4.17 -18.98
CA GLY A 487 26.03 -4.29 -20.23
C GLY A 487 24.58 -4.75 -20.06
N ILE A 488 24.05 -4.75 -18.83
CA ILE A 488 22.67 -5.14 -18.50
C ILE A 488 21.82 -3.86 -18.32
N ASN A 489 20.92 -3.57 -19.25
CA ASN A 489 20.07 -2.36 -19.17
C ASN A 489 18.75 -2.63 -18.42
N VAL A 490 18.69 -2.22 -17.15
CA VAL A 490 17.45 -2.25 -16.34
C VAL A 490 16.69 -0.91 -16.31
N TYR A 491 17.25 0.17 -16.87
CA TYR A 491 16.63 1.50 -16.89
C TYR A 491 15.36 1.59 -17.73
N GLY A 492 15.16 0.63 -18.65
CA GLY A 492 13.93 0.50 -19.44
C GLY A 492 12.71 0.03 -18.64
N ASP A 493 12.86 -0.35 -17.37
CA ASP A 493 11.74 -0.79 -16.51
C ASP A 493 10.82 0.39 -16.15
N PRO A 494 9.54 0.40 -16.59
CA PRO A 494 8.60 1.46 -16.26
C PRO A 494 8.33 1.58 -14.75
N ALA A 495 8.45 0.48 -14.00
CA ALA A 495 8.27 0.48 -12.56
C ALA A 495 9.43 1.17 -11.83
N TYR A 496 10.61 1.21 -12.44
CA TYR A 496 11.76 1.96 -11.95
C TYR A 496 11.66 3.46 -12.28
N ARG A 497 11.27 3.81 -13.51
CA ARG A 497 11.17 5.22 -13.94
C ARG A 497 10.26 6.08 -13.05
N ARG A 498 9.05 5.62 -12.75
CA ARG A 498 8.04 6.35 -11.94
C ARG A 498 8.52 6.75 -10.53
N ILE A 499 9.52 6.06 -9.99
CA ILE A 499 10.13 6.31 -8.67
C ILE A 499 10.74 7.72 -8.63
N PHE A 500 11.24 8.21 -9.76
CA PHE A 500 11.93 9.50 -9.85
C PHE A 500 10.99 10.65 -10.21
N GLU A 501 9.85 10.36 -10.84
CA GLU A 501 8.85 11.37 -11.24
C GLU A 501 7.93 11.75 -10.06
N ALA A 502 7.46 10.77 -9.27
CA ALA A 502 6.51 11.01 -8.17
C ALA A 502 7.00 12.00 -7.07
N PRO A 503 8.27 11.95 -6.60
CA PRO A 503 8.78 12.90 -5.61
C PRO A 503 8.69 14.38 -6.00
N LEU A 504 8.72 14.69 -7.30
CA LEU A 504 8.79 16.07 -7.78
C LEU A 504 7.47 16.81 -7.51
N ALA A 505 6.33 16.14 -7.67
CA ALA A 505 5.02 16.69 -7.31
C ALA A 505 4.83 16.85 -5.77
N VAL A 506 5.69 16.23 -4.96
CA VAL A 506 5.64 16.25 -3.49
C VAL A 506 6.42 17.42 -2.87
N LEU A 507 7.52 17.86 -3.48
CA LEU A 507 8.47 18.86 -2.96
C LEU A 507 7.84 20.20 -2.54
N LEU A 508 8.33 20.79 -1.46
CA LEU A 508 8.00 22.17 -1.12
C LEU A 508 8.59 23.14 -2.16
N PRO A 509 7.98 24.32 -2.40
CA PRO A 509 8.55 25.32 -3.30
C PRO A 509 9.95 25.75 -2.84
N GLY A 510 10.95 25.66 -3.73
CA GLY A 510 12.35 25.94 -3.40
C GLY A 510 13.06 24.86 -2.57
N GLU A 511 12.43 23.72 -2.30
CA GLU A 511 13.10 22.55 -1.70
C GLU A 511 13.81 21.74 -2.79
N GLU A 512 15.13 21.66 -2.70
CA GLU A 512 15.92 20.78 -3.56
C GLU A 512 15.85 19.34 -3.03
N LEU A 513 15.42 18.40 -3.88
CA LEU A 513 15.63 16.98 -3.65
C LEU A 513 17.12 16.71 -3.94
N ILE A 514 17.95 16.32 -2.97
CA ILE A 514 19.39 16.05 -3.24
C ILE A 514 19.96 14.73 -2.65
N PRO A 515 19.41 13.55 -2.96
CA PRO A 515 20.21 12.34 -3.01
C PRO A 515 21.04 12.34 -4.30
N LYS A 516 22.37 12.20 -4.19
CA LYS A 516 23.31 12.10 -5.33
C LYS A 516 22.87 11.04 -6.37
N ASP A 517 22.23 9.97 -5.89
CA ASP A 517 21.72 8.88 -6.71
C ASP A 517 20.64 9.31 -7.73
N TYR A 518 19.84 10.35 -7.41
CA TYR A 518 18.85 10.88 -8.36
C TYR A 518 19.53 11.57 -9.55
N GLU A 519 20.59 12.35 -9.30
CA GLU A 519 21.33 13.03 -10.35
C GLU A 519 21.95 12.03 -11.33
N VAL A 520 22.58 10.97 -10.80
CA VAL A 520 23.19 9.88 -11.58
C VAL A 520 22.15 9.18 -12.45
N VAL A 521 21.00 8.80 -11.87
CA VAL A 521 19.91 8.14 -12.60
C VAL A 521 19.31 9.06 -13.68
N CYS A 522 19.05 10.33 -13.36
CA CYS A 522 18.48 11.27 -14.33
C CYS A 522 19.44 11.54 -15.49
N ARG A 523 20.74 11.66 -15.22
CA ARG A 523 21.78 11.78 -16.24
C ARG A 523 21.80 10.54 -17.14
N ARG A 524 21.84 9.34 -16.55
CA ARG A 524 21.83 8.08 -17.31
C ARG A 524 20.57 7.91 -18.16
N LEU A 525 19.40 8.24 -17.61
CA LEU A 525 18.13 8.24 -18.34
C LEU A 525 18.15 9.19 -19.54
N ALA A 526 18.76 10.38 -19.41
CA ALA A 526 18.96 11.29 -20.53
C ALA A 526 19.96 10.75 -21.58
N GLU A 527 21.10 10.19 -21.15
CA GLU A 527 22.11 9.57 -22.03
C GLU A 527 21.53 8.45 -22.91
N ILE A 528 20.61 7.64 -22.37
CA ILE A 528 19.96 6.54 -23.11
C ILE A 528 18.68 6.95 -23.86
N GLY A 529 18.35 8.25 -23.93
CA GLY A 529 17.20 8.77 -24.67
C GLY A 529 15.84 8.59 -23.99
N LEU A 530 15.81 8.39 -22.66
CA LEU A 530 14.60 8.24 -21.84
C LEU A 530 14.47 9.33 -20.75
N PRO A 531 14.60 10.64 -21.06
CA PRO A 531 14.55 11.70 -20.06
C PRO A 531 13.22 11.70 -19.27
N LEU A 532 13.31 12.13 -18.02
CA LEU A 532 12.15 12.42 -17.17
C LEU A 532 11.45 13.71 -17.65
N GLU A 533 10.15 13.83 -17.36
CA GLU A 533 9.36 15.03 -17.70
C GLU A 533 9.91 16.31 -17.01
N TYR A 534 10.45 16.15 -15.81
CA TYR A 534 11.09 17.20 -15.02
C TYR A 534 12.51 16.75 -14.65
N PRO A 535 13.54 17.07 -15.47
CA PRO A 535 14.89 16.58 -15.24
C PRO A 535 15.52 17.20 -13.99
N PHE A 536 16.12 16.34 -13.16
CA PHE A 536 16.88 16.73 -11.98
C PHE A 536 18.07 17.62 -12.35
N GLY A 537 18.37 18.64 -11.54
CA GLY A 537 19.44 19.60 -11.83
C GLY A 537 19.11 20.62 -12.92
N ALA A 538 17.88 20.64 -13.45
CA ALA A 538 17.37 21.84 -14.11
C ALA A 538 17.36 22.99 -13.09
N ALA A 539 18.07 24.08 -13.42
CA ALA A 539 18.11 25.29 -12.60
C ALA A 539 16.71 25.89 -12.34
N ASP A 540 15.77 25.59 -13.24
CA ASP A 540 14.37 25.97 -13.17
C ASP A 540 13.49 24.71 -13.05
N LEU A 541 13.15 24.32 -11.82
CA LEU A 541 11.86 23.63 -11.61
C LEU A 541 10.76 24.54 -12.18
N PRO A 542 9.68 23.99 -12.77
CA PRO A 542 8.61 24.81 -13.33
C PRO A 542 8.14 25.83 -12.30
N SER A 543 8.13 27.12 -12.67
CA SER A 543 7.69 28.20 -11.78
C SER A 543 6.31 27.91 -11.17
N ARG A 544 5.49 27.10 -11.85
CA ARG A 544 4.16 26.69 -11.42
C ARG A 544 3.99 25.18 -11.38
N MET A 545 4.39 24.55 -10.28
CA MET A 545 4.05 23.15 -10.00
C MET A 545 2.53 22.95 -9.81
N PRO A 546 1.91 21.92 -10.41
CA PRO A 546 0.48 21.67 -10.32
C PRO A 546 0.06 21.01 -8.99
N SER A 547 -1.23 21.11 -8.67
CA SER A 547 -1.85 20.29 -7.63
C SER A 547 -1.87 18.82 -8.04
N HIS A 548 -1.58 17.91 -7.11
CA HIS A 548 -1.44 16.48 -7.40
C HIS A 548 -2.17 15.63 -6.34
N LEU A 549 -2.65 14.45 -6.76
CA LEU A 549 -3.31 13.48 -5.90
C LEU A 549 -2.62 12.12 -6.06
N PHE A 550 -2.00 11.65 -4.99
CA PHE A 550 -1.48 10.29 -4.86
C PHE A 550 -2.57 9.46 -4.21
N ASP A 551 -3.48 8.89 -5.01
CA ASP A 551 -4.69 8.26 -4.47
C ASP A 551 -4.43 6.90 -3.82
N GLN A 552 -3.42 6.15 -4.31
CA GLN A 552 -2.99 4.86 -3.78
C GLN A 552 -2.28 5.03 -2.43
N PHE A 553 -1.37 6.00 -2.34
CA PHE A 553 -0.75 6.40 -1.07
C PHE A 553 -1.78 7.09 -0.14
N GLY A 554 -2.74 7.79 -0.75
CA GLY A 554 -3.74 8.65 -0.15
C GLY A 554 -3.15 9.92 0.44
N PHE A 555 -2.57 10.74 -0.44
CA PHE A 555 -1.96 12.03 -0.12
C PHE A 555 -2.34 13.06 -1.19
N GLY A 556 -2.88 14.21 -0.77
CA GLY A 556 -3.29 15.29 -1.66
C GLY A 556 -2.42 16.53 -1.48
N VAL A 557 -1.97 17.13 -2.59
CA VAL A 557 -1.17 18.36 -2.63
C VAL A 557 -1.94 19.45 -3.38
N LEU A 558 -2.25 20.54 -2.68
CA LEU A 558 -2.85 21.76 -3.22
C LEU A 558 -1.78 22.85 -3.33
N ARG A 559 -1.64 23.47 -4.50
CA ARG A 559 -0.66 24.53 -4.77
C ARG A 559 -1.34 25.76 -5.35
N ARG A 560 -0.93 26.97 -4.98
CA ARG A 560 -1.39 28.23 -5.59
C ARG A 560 -0.27 29.27 -5.61
N GLY A 561 -0.13 30.00 -6.71
CA GLY A 561 1.00 30.90 -6.92
C GLY A 561 2.18 30.19 -7.59
N GLU A 562 3.29 30.91 -7.71
CA GLU A 562 4.45 30.55 -8.53
C GLU A 562 5.76 30.85 -7.79
N GLY A 563 6.83 30.13 -8.12
CA GLY A 563 8.15 30.24 -7.49
C GLY A 563 8.16 29.92 -6.01
N ALA A 564 9.13 30.48 -5.28
CA ALA A 564 9.26 30.34 -3.82
C ALA A 564 8.08 30.95 -3.03
N GLU A 565 7.28 31.81 -3.66
CA GLU A 565 6.08 32.43 -3.10
C GLU A 565 4.80 31.58 -3.28
N GLN A 566 4.91 30.41 -3.91
CA GLN A 566 3.80 29.48 -4.03
C GLN A 566 3.34 28.99 -2.65
N ILE A 567 2.05 29.09 -2.39
CA ILE A 567 1.41 28.45 -1.24
C ILE A 567 1.24 26.96 -1.56
N TYR A 568 1.80 26.12 -0.72
CA TYR A 568 1.65 24.66 -0.74
C TYR A 568 0.87 24.22 0.49
N LEU A 569 -0.17 23.42 0.28
CA LEU A 569 -0.97 22.80 1.33
C LEU A 569 -1.14 21.31 1.02
N SER A 570 -0.68 20.43 1.91
CA SER A 570 -0.81 18.97 1.72
C SER A 570 -1.54 18.30 2.87
N MET A 571 -2.31 17.24 2.60
CA MET A 571 -2.98 16.43 3.62
C MET A 571 -2.86 14.92 3.34
N GLU A 572 -2.49 14.17 4.37
CA GLU A 572 -2.36 12.71 4.36
C GLU A 572 -3.63 12.05 4.89
N TYR A 573 -4.21 11.12 4.13
CA TYR A 573 -5.46 10.44 4.49
C TYR A 573 -5.45 8.92 4.23
N GLY A 574 -4.54 8.40 3.41
CA GLY A 574 -4.51 6.99 2.99
C GLY A 574 -3.82 6.05 3.98
N LYS A 575 -3.13 5.03 3.45
CA LYS A 575 -2.37 4.06 4.23
C LYS A 575 -1.34 4.76 5.12
N GLU A 576 -0.84 4.07 6.14
CA GLU A 576 0.12 4.58 7.14
C GLU A 576 1.18 5.49 6.52
N ALA A 577 1.04 6.79 6.74
CA ALA A 577 1.76 7.76 5.94
C ALA A 577 3.07 8.07 6.65
N MET A 578 4.09 7.25 6.36
CA MET A 578 5.45 7.47 6.87
C MET A 578 6.16 8.63 6.14
N PHE A 579 5.42 9.66 5.72
CA PHE A 579 5.98 10.83 5.06
C PHE A 579 7.05 11.51 5.94
N MET A 580 6.83 11.52 7.25
CA MET A 580 7.76 12.07 8.24
C MET A 580 8.76 11.06 8.82
N GLY A 581 8.80 9.83 8.30
CA GLY A 581 9.60 8.73 8.83
C GLY A 581 9.00 8.14 10.12
N HIS A 582 8.66 6.85 10.09
CA HIS A 582 8.32 6.04 11.29
C HIS A 582 7.32 6.64 12.32
N ALA A 583 6.45 7.56 11.91
CA ALA A 583 5.23 7.93 12.63
C ALA A 583 4.04 7.12 12.08
N PRO A 584 3.83 5.86 12.51
CA PRO A 584 2.69 5.09 12.06
C PRO A 584 1.40 5.76 12.53
N GLY A 585 0.53 6.06 11.57
CA GLY A 585 -0.90 6.15 11.82
C GLY A 585 -1.52 7.53 11.99
N VAL A 586 -0.76 8.61 12.05
CA VAL A 586 -1.37 9.95 12.12
C VAL A 586 -1.96 10.34 10.76
N LYS A 587 -3.23 10.75 10.77
CA LYS A 587 -4.05 11.11 9.61
C LYS A 587 -4.57 12.54 9.72
N PHE A 588 -4.93 13.10 8.58
CA PHE A 588 -5.55 14.41 8.40
C PHE A 588 -4.71 15.61 8.88
N SER A 589 -3.43 15.45 9.23
CA SER A 589 -2.56 16.59 9.53
C SER A 589 -2.24 17.36 8.25
N PRO A 590 -2.58 18.65 8.13
CA PRO A 590 -2.11 19.49 7.05
C PRO A 590 -0.61 19.80 7.23
N ARG A 591 0.07 20.09 6.12
CA ARG A 591 1.28 20.91 6.11
C ARG A 591 1.06 22.13 5.23
N LEU A 592 1.47 23.29 5.72
CA LEU A 592 1.34 24.58 5.02
C LEU A 592 2.71 25.22 4.86
N PHE A 593 3.08 25.52 3.62
CA PHE A 593 4.23 26.34 3.26
C PHE A 593 3.73 27.58 2.50
N ALA A 594 4.25 28.75 2.86
CA ALA A 594 3.98 30.03 2.23
C ALA A 594 5.05 31.04 2.65
N ASN A 595 5.16 32.19 1.98
CA ASN A 595 6.17 33.23 2.26
C ASN A 595 7.61 32.66 2.30
N GLY A 596 7.93 31.74 1.39
CA GLY A 596 9.23 31.06 1.32
C GLY A 596 9.57 30.11 2.49
N ARG A 597 8.62 29.79 3.39
CA ARG A 597 8.87 28.94 4.57
C ARG A 597 7.78 27.92 4.84
N LEU A 598 8.17 26.78 5.43
CA LEU A 598 7.23 25.84 6.05
C LEU A 598 6.73 26.43 7.37
N LEU A 599 5.42 26.60 7.50
CA LEU A 599 4.76 27.26 8.64
C LEU A 599 4.25 26.27 9.68
N THR A 600 3.74 25.11 9.24
CA THR A 600 3.36 24.01 10.15
C THR A 600 4.59 23.29 10.68
N ALA A 601 4.67 23.11 12.00
CA ALA A 601 5.75 22.37 12.63
C ALA A 601 5.81 20.92 12.14
N ARG A 602 7.04 20.41 12.02
CA ARG A 602 7.38 19.02 11.73
C ARG A 602 8.45 18.62 12.74
N ASP A 603 8.11 17.77 13.70
CA ASP A 603 9.08 17.35 14.72
C ASP A 603 9.88 16.13 14.21
N THR A 604 11.22 16.23 14.26
CA THR A 604 12.16 15.30 13.63
C THR A 604 13.23 14.76 14.59
N HIS A 605 12.80 14.41 15.81
CA HIS A 605 13.66 13.75 16.79
C HIS A 605 14.21 12.40 16.33
N THR A 606 15.39 12.01 16.86
CA THR A 606 16.02 10.71 16.63
C THR A 606 15.07 9.51 16.89
N TYR A 607 15.06 8.53 15.97
CA TYR A 607 14.14 7.38 15.96
C TYR A 607 14.15 6.54 17.25
N GLU A 608 15.34 6.34 17.82
CA GLU A 608 15.56 5.56 19.06
C GLU A 608 15.55 6.43 20.33
N GLY A 609 15.51 7.75 20.19
CA GLY A 609 15.39 8.67 21.31
C GLY A 609 14.01 8.57 21.97
N GLU A 610 13.92 8.98 23.24
CA GLU A 610 12.66 8.96 24.00
C GLU A 610 11.53 9.68 23.25
N LEU A 611 11.81 10.85 22.68
CA LEU A 611 10.86 11.65 21.90
C LEU A 611 10.49 11.00 20.55
N GLY A 612 11.36 10.14 19.99
CA GLY A 612 11.11 9.41 18.75
C GLY A 612 9.93 8.43 18.83
N GLY A 613 9.70 7.81 20.00
CA GLY A 613 8.51 7.00 20.28
C GLY A 613 7.49 7.65 21.22
N GLY A 614 7.95 8.54 22.10
CA GLY A 614 7.15 9.25 23.08
C GLY A 614 6.33 10.39 22.48
N TRP A 615 6.84 11.07 21.46
CA TRP A 615 6.26 12.30 20.90
C TRP A 615 6.02 12.23 19.38
N ASN A 616 7.04 11.98 18.55
CA ASN A 616 6.93 12.04 17.08
C ASN A 616 5.86 11.12 16.47
N ARG A 617 5.53 9.99 17.13
CA ARG A 617 4.50 9.05 16.65
C ARG A 617 3.10 9.36 17.17
N ARG A 618 2.96 10.38 18.01
CA ARG A 618 1.71 10.71 18.69
C ARG A 618 0.86 11.62 17.86
N SER A 619 -0.45 11.40 17.93
CA SER A 619 -1.41 12.17 17.15
C SER A 619 -1.43 13.65 17.58
N LEU A 620 -1.24 13.91 18.88
CA LEU A 620 -1.16 15.27 19.45
C LEU A 620 0.06 16.08 18.98
N ALA A 621 1.15 15.41 18.59
CA ALA A 621 2.33 16.09 18.06
C ALA A 621 2.08 16.72 16.67
N HIS A 622 0.96 16.39 16.02
CA HIS A 622 0.62 16.83 14.68
C HIS A 622 -0.57 17.80 14.67
N ASN A 623 -0.88 18.37 13.51
CA ASN A 623 -1.96 19.33 13.34
C ASN A 623 -3.33 18.63 13.16
N THR A 624 -3.75 17.71 14.04
CA THR A 624 -4.93 16.86 13.82
C THR A 624 -5.81 16.69 15.06
N ILE A 625 -6.97 16.03 14.89
CA ILE A 625 -7.87 15.73 16.01
C ILE A 625 -7.37 14.50 16.78
N THR A 626 -7.33 14.63 18.11
CA THR A 626 -7.28 13.51 19.05
C THR A 626 -8.58 13.37 19.84
N VAL A 627 -8.88 12.13 20.26
CA VAL A 627 -10.10 11.77 21.00
C VAL A 627 -9.70 11.13 22.32
N ASP A 628 -10.26 11.63 23.43
CA ASP A 628 -10.11 11.06 24.78
C ASP A 628 -8.65 10.78 25.25
N ASP A 629 -7.72 11.66 24.91
CA ASP A 629 -6.25 11.51 25.10
C ASP A 629 -5.64 10.27 24.42
N ARG A 630 -6.22 9.78 23.32
CA ARG A 630 -5.73 8.60 22.58
C ARG A 630 -5.10 8.98 21.25
N ASP A 631 -4.05 8.25 20.90
CA ASP A 631 -3.53 8.22 19.53
C ASP A 631 -4.56 7.62 18.55
N GLN A 632 -4.53 8.11 17.31
CA GLN A 632 -5.27 7.54 16.19
C GLN A 632 -4.87 6.08 15.99
N TRP A 633 -5.86 5.17 15.94
CA TRP A 633 -5.59 3.74 15.94
C TRP A 633 -5.03 3.27 14.59
N THR A 634 -3.83 2.69 14.63
CA THR A 634 -3.34 1.81 13.57
C THR A 634 -3.09 0.41 14.07
N ARG A 635 -3.58 -0.58 13.32
CA ARG A 635 -3.52 -2.01 13.64
C ARG A 635 -2.14 -2.63 13.37
N THR A 636 -1.06 -1.89 13.60
CA THR A 636 0.32 -2.31 13.33
C THR A 636 1.15 -2.65 14.56
N THR A 637 0.68 -2.33 15.78
CA THR A 637 1.27 -2.86 17.03
C THR A 637 1.12 -4.39 17.19
N ALA A 638 0.34 -5.04 16.31
CA ALA A 638 0.09 -6.49 16.32
C ALA A 638 0.29 -7.17 14.95
N GLY A 639 1.02 -6.57 14.00
CA GLY A 639 1.52 -7.25 12.80
C GLY A 639 0.48 -7.90 11.87
N VAL A 640 -0.60 -7.20 11.51
CA VAL A 640 -1.73 -7.78 10.76
C VAL A 640 -2.27 -6.90 9.61
N ASP A 641 -2.30 -7.53 8.42
CA ASP A 641 -3.11 -7.29 7.20
C ASP A 641 -2.77 -6.14 6.22
N PRO A 642 -2.41 -6.46 4.96
CA PRO A 642 -2.46 -5.52 3.83
C PRO A 642 -3.86 -5.37 3.22
N GLY A 643 -4.84 -6.20 3.58
CA GLY A 643 -6.20 -6.22 3.01
C GLY A 643 -7.23 -5.35 3.75
N TYR A 644 -6.91 -4.08 4.05
CA TYR A 644 -7.79 -3.17 4.80
C TYR A 644 -8.68 -2.30 3.89
N ALA A 645 -9.88 -1.97 4.38
CA ALA A 645 -10.88 -1.19 3.66
C ALA A 645 -10.40 0.26 3.37
N PRO A 646 -10.82 0.86 2.24
CA PRO A 646 -10.30 2.15 1.81
C PRO A 646 -10.80 3.30 2.68
N ARG A 647 -9.86 4.00 3.34
CA ARG A 647 -10.07 5.34 3.89
C ARG A 647 -10.60 6.26 2.78
N LYS A 648 -11.79 6.82 2.94
CA LYS A 648 -12.55 7.40 1.82
C LYS A 648 -12.07 8.82 1.54
N LEU A 649 -11.32 9.00 0.45
CA LEU A 649 -11.25 10.29 -0.23
C LEU A 649 -12.67 10.67 -0.64
N VAL A 650 -13.22 11.73 -0.05
CA VAL A 650 -14.56 12.22 -0.39
C VAL A 650 -14.47 13.02 -1.68
N ALA A 651 -13.52 13.95 -1.74
CA ALA A 651 -13.23 14.75 -2.93
C ALA A 651 -11.79 15.27 -2.94
N PHE A 652 -11.20 15.30 -4.13
CA PHE A 652 -10.06 16.16 -4.47
C PHE A 652 -10.47 16.89 -5.75
N ALA A 653 -10.47 18.22 -5.74
CA ALA A 653 -10.98 18.99 -6.87
C ALA A 653 -10.30 20.36 -6.98
N THR A 654 -9.81 20.68 -8.19
CA THR A 654 -8.99 21.87 -8.44
C THR A 654 -9.66 22.84 -9.41
N ALA A 655 -9.79 24.10 -8.97
CA ALA A 655 -10.19 25.23 -9.80
C ALA A 655 -9.21 26.42 -9.60
N PRO A 656 -9.23 27.45 -10.47
CA PRO A 656 -8.29 28.57 -10.39
C PRO A 656 -8.28 29.32 -9.06
N ARG A 657 -9.46 29.68 -8.52
CA ARG A 657 -9.58 30.49 -7.28
C ARG A 657 -9.64 29.69 -5.99
N VAL A 658 -10.07 28.44 -6.08
CA VAL A 658 -10.30 27.58 -4.92
C VAL A 658 -9.96 26.14 -5.27
N LYS A 659 -9.22 25.47 -4.39
CA LYS A 659 -8.90 24.06 -4.49
C LYS A 659 -9.31 23.38 -3.21
N VAL A 660 -9.77 22.14 -3.28
CA VAL A 660 -10.28 21.42 -2.11
C VAL A 660 -9.80 19.99 -2.05
N VAL A 661 -9.45 19.55 -0.85
CA VAL A 661 -9.29 18.14 -0.48
C VAL A 661 -10.18 17.84 0.72
N ARG A 662 -10.93 16.74 0.67
CA ARG A 662 -11.77 16.25 1.76
C ARG A 662 -11.64 14.74 1.85
N ALA A 663 -11.38 14.25 3.06
CA ALA A 663 -11.32 12.82 3.34
C ALA A 663 -11.98 12.48 4.68
N ARG A 664 -12.44 11.25 4.80
CA ARG A 664 -13.19 10.71 5.94
C ARG A 664 -12.63 9.35 6.36
N ASP A 665 -12.59 9.11 7.67
CA ASP A 665 -12.26 7.83 8.28
C ASP A 665 -13.26 7.54 9.41
N ASP A 666 -13.79 6.32 9.44
CA ASP A 666 -14.80 5.84 10.40
C ASP A 666 -14.24 4.81 11.40
N GLU A 667 -12.96 4.47 11.30
CA GLU A 667 -12.32 3.37 12.03
C GLU A 667 -11.10 3.80 12.87
N VAL A 668 -10.50 4.96 12.59
CA VAL A 668 -9.34 5.53 13.32
C VAL A 668 -9.60 5.71 14.83
N TYR A 669 -10.84 5.94 15.23
CA TYR A 669 -11.27 5.91 16.62
C TYR A 669 -12.54 5.06 16.70
N GLY A 670 -12.54 4.01 17.53
CA GLY A 670 -13.69 3.11 17.66
C GLY A 670 -14.94 3.87 18.10
N GLY A 671 -15.96 3.91 17.24
CA GLY A 671 -17.20 4.65 17.47
C GLY A 671 -17.17 6.13 17.07
N VAL A 672 -16.07 6.66 16.51
CA VAL A 672 -15.94 8.07 16.12
C VAL A 672 -15.48 8.25 14.67
N THR A 673 -16.32 8.89 13.86
CA THR A 673 -15.98 9.39 12.51
C THR A 673 -15.14 10.65 12.58
N LEU A 674 -14.04 10.70 11.83
CA LEU A 674 -13.32 11.92 11.47
C LEU A 674 -13.61 12.31 10.01
N ASP A 675 -13.84 13.61 9.74
CA ASP A 675 -14.07 14.16 8.40
C ASP A 675 -13.43 15.55 8.32
N ARG A 676 -12.33 15.68 7.55
CA ARG A 676 -11.62 16.96 7.38
C ARG A 676 -11.71 17.45 5.95
N THR A 677 -12.10 18.71 5.80
CA THR A 677 -12.07 19.45 4.53
C THR A 677 -11.09 20.60 4.62
N LEU A 678 -10.19 20.71 3.65
CA LEU A 678 -9.27 21.84 3.49
C LEU A 678 -9.53 22.52 2.15
N PHE A 679 -9.85 23.82 2.19
CA PHE A 679 -9.89 24.67 1.00
C PHE A 679 -8.64 25.55 0.94
N LEU A 680 -7.90 25.53 -0.17
CA LEU A 680 -6.89 26.52 -0.48
C LEU A 680 -7.52 27.64 -1.34
N ALA A 681 -7.58 28.85 -0.79
CA ALA A 681 -8.20 30.03 -1.39
C ALA A 681 -7.13 31.08 -1.76
N ASP A 682 -7.41 32.38 -1.65
CA ASP A 682 -6.49 33.45 -2.07
C ASP A 682 -5.68 34.00 -0.90
N GLY A 683 -4.48 33.44 -0.68
CA GLY A 683 -3.64 33.83 0.46
C GLY A 683 -4.05 33.22 1.80
N TYR A 684 -5.05 32.32 1.83
CA TYR A 684 -5.48 31.64 3.05
C TYR A 684 -6.01 30.23 2.79
N VAL A 685 -6.11 29.46 3.86
CA VAL A 685 -6.72 28.13 3.92
C VAL A 685 -7.96 28.17 4.81
N VAL A 686 -9.04 27.49 4.42
CA VAL A 686 -10.19 27.22 5.29
C VAL A 686 -10.14 25.75 5.70
N ASP A 687 -10.07 25.50 7.00
CA ASP A 687 -9.97 24.17 7.59
C ASP A 687 -11.25 23.87 8.39
N LEU A 688 -11.94 22.80 7.98
CA LEU A 688 -13.19 22.34 8.55
C LEU A 688 -12.99 20.90 9.04
N SER A 689 -12.54 20.78 10.29
CA SER A 689 -12.17 19.54 10.95
C SER A 689 -13.31 19.02 11.83
N GLY A 690 -14.01 17.99 11.36
CA GLY A 690 -15.15 17.39 12.06
C GLY A 690 -14.81 16.07 12.74
N ALA A 691 -15.38 15.86 13.94
CA ALA A 691 -15.38 14.58 14.65
C ALA A 691 -16.81 14.28 15.18
N ARG A 692 -17.27 13.02 15.09
CA ARG A 692 -18.63 12.60 15.50
C ARG A 692 -18.62 11.19 16.08
N GLY A 693 -19.05 11.06 17.33
CA GLY A 693 -19.30 9.78 18.00
C GLY A 693 -20.63 9.14 17.59
N SER A 694 -20.76 7.84 17.83
CA SER A 694 -21.97 7.05 17.58
C SER A 694 -23.01 7.16 18.72
N GLY A 695 -23.20 8.36 19.27
CA GLY A 695 -24.12 8.66 20.38
C GLY A 695 -23.46 8.75 21.76
N ASP A 696 -22.17 8.43 21.90
CA ASP A 696 -21.39 8.67 23.11
C ASP A 696 -20.78 10.08 23.10
N SER A 697 -20.67 10.69 24.29
CA SER A 697 -20.01 11.99 24.46
C SER A 697 -18.51 11.81 24.70
N HIS A 698 -17.69 12.42 23.84
CA HIS A 698 -16.23 12.36 23.87
C HIS A 698 -15.61 13.73 24.17
N ARG A 699 -14.32 13.74 24.49
CA ARG A 699 -13.47 14.94 24.41
C ARG A 699 -12.72 14.93 23.08
N PHE A 700 -12.82 16.05 22.36
CA PHE A 700 -12.10 16.29 21.11
C PHE A 700 -11.07 17.40 21.32
N ASP A 701 -9.81 17.11 20.98
CA ASP A 701 -8.72 18.07 20.97
C ASP A 701 -8.24 18.26 19.53
N LEU A 702 -8.15 19.49 19.04
CA LEU A 702 -7.45 19.82 17.80
C LEU A 702 -6.17 20.61 18.14
N SER A 703 -5.02 19.99 17.92
CA SER A 703 -3.71 20.61 18.08
C SER A 703 -3.32 21.44 16.86
N TYR A 704 -2.75 22.61 17.13
CA TYR A 704 -2.13 23.53 16.18
C TYR A 704 -0.65 23.65 16.56
N ARG A 705 0.20 23.05 15.74
CA ARG A 705 1.67 22.99 15.85
C ARG A 705 2.24 23.78 14.69
N ILE A 706 2.56 25.04 14.94
CA ILE A 706 3.00 26.05 13.98
C ILE A 706 4.36 26.57 14.44
N PHE A 707 5.30 26.75 13.52
CA PHE A 707 6.64 27.31 13.82
C PHE A 707 6.56 28.81 14.17
N GLY A 708 7.48 29.27 15.01
CA GLY A 708 7.60 30.66 15.42
C GLY A 708 6.94 31.00 16.76
N LYS A 709 7.09 32.25 17.18
CA LYS A 709 6.64 32.73 18.50
C LYS A 709 5.14 33.00 18.51
N LEU A 710 4.43 32.42 19.49
CA LEU A 710 2.99 32.55 19.65
C LEU A 710 2.58 33.90 20.27
N SER A 711 1.48 34.45 19.77
CA SER A 711 0.71 35.52 20.40
C SER A 711 -0.78 35.21 20.30
N CYS A 712 -1.54 35.38 21.39
CA CYS A 712 -2.99 35.17 21.40
C CYS A 712 -3.62 36.05 22.49
N GLY A 713 -4.70 36.76 22.14
CA GLY A 713 -5.33 37.76 23.00
C GLY A 713 -6.30 37.20 24.06
N LEU A 714 -6.41 35.88 24.19
CA LEU A 714 -7.30 35.27 25.20
C LEU A 714 -6.74 35.44 26.63
N PRO A 715 -7.61 35.62 27.64
CA PRO A 715 -7.20 35.84 29.03
C PRO A 715 -6.78 34.51 29.71
N PHE A 716 -5.64 33.99 29.29
CA PHE A 716 -5.11 32.71 29.76
C PHE A 716 -4.78 32.69 31.25
N GLN A 717 -5.13 31.59 31.92
CA GLN A 717 -4.78 31.28 33.31
C GLN A 717 -3.81 30.08 33.36
N PRO A 718 -2.76 30.11 34.19
CA PRO A 718 -1.80 29.01 34.29
C PRO A 718 -2.41 27.75 34.90
N ARG A 719 -1.96 26.58 34.44
CA ARG A 719 -2.24 25.25 35.01
C ARG A 719 -0.96 24.66 35.61
N LYS A 720 -1.13 23.77 36.59
CA LYS A 720 -0.02 23.02 37.20
C LYS A 720 0.18 21.70 36.47
N GLY A 721 1.44 21.37 36.16
CA GLY A 721 1.83 20.12 35.51
C GLY A 721 1.69 20.13 33.98
N PRO A 722 2.05 19.02 33.32
CA PRO A 722 1.84 18.84 31.89
C PRO A 722 0.35 18.69 31.54
N LEU A 723 0.00 18.77 30.26
CA LEU A 723 -1.39 18.76 29.80
C LEU A 723 -2.12 17.42 30.09
N GLY A 724 -1.36 16.33 30.20
CA GLY A 724 -1.85 14.99 30.54
C GLY A 724 -0.68 14.05 30.82
N ALA A 725 -0.95 12.75 31.02
CA ALA A 725 0.05 11.80 31.49
C ALA A 725 0.63 10.86 30.42
N ASN A 726 -0.02 10.71 29.26
CA ASN A 726 0.28 9.69 28.26
C ASN A 726 0.06 10.21 26.82
N HIS A 727 0.41 9.40 25.81
CA HIS A 727 0.10 9.66 24.39
C HIS A 727 0.58 11.03 23.86
N GLY A 728 1.70 11.52 24.38
CA GLY A 728 2.32 12.79 24.01
C GLY A 728 1.92 13.95 24.91
N TYR A 729 0.76 13.89 25.57
CA TYR A 729 0.27 14.95 26.46
C TYR A 729 1.23 15.26 27.63
N GLN A 730 2.08 14.30 28.02
CA GLN A 730 3.10 14.49 29.06
C GLN A 730 4.24 15.43 28.65
N TYR A 731 4.44 15.65 27.35
CA TYR A 731 5.48 16.55 26.82
C TYR A 731 4.98 17.97 26.56
N LEU A 732 3.69 18.24 26.75
CA LEU A 732 3.14 19.60 26.69
C LEU A 732 3.17 20.25 28.08
N THR A 733 4.15 21.11 28.32
CA THR A 733 4.40 21.81 29.60
C THR A 733 3.93 23.26 29.56
N ASP A 734 4.15 24.02 30.64
CA ASP A 734 3.82 25.45 30.77
C ASP A 734 2.39 25.80 30.31
N VAL A 735 1.48 24.89 30.66
CA VAL A 735 0.10 24.88 30.18
C VAL A 735 -0.64 26.07 30.74
N ARG A 736 -1.23 26.86 29.85
CA ARG A 736 -2.11 27.99 30.18
C ARG A 736 -3.45 27.79 29.47
N SER A 737 -4.57 28.11 30.11
CA SER A 737 -5.90 27.85 29.56
C SER A 737 -6.83 29.06 29.62
N ALA A 738 -7.63 29.25 28.57
CA ALA A 738 -8.78 30.14 28.54
C ALA A 738 -10.03 29.35 28.10
N ARG A 739 -11.23 29.85 28.39
CA ARG A 739 -12.50 29.30 27.87
C ARG A 739 -13.25 30.38 27.10
N THR A 740 -13.79 30.01 25.95
CA THR A 740 -14.58 30.92 25.11
C THR A 740 -15.55 30.14 24.22
N ALA A 741 -16.75 30.68 24.02
CA ALA A 741 -17.67 30.28 22.95
C ALA A 741 -17.62 31.26 21.75
N ALA A 742 -16.98 32.43 21.93
CA ALA A 742 -16.77 33.41 20.87
C ALA A 742 -15.60 33.01 19.96
N ALA A 743 -15.57 33.58 18.76
CA ALA A 743 -14.43 33.47 17.85
C ALA A 743 -13.16 34.06 18.50
N TRP A 744 -12.01 33.47 18.18
CA TRP A 744 -10.70 33.88 18.69
C TRP A 744 -9.62 33.71 17.64
N SER A 745 -8.48 34.37 17.83
CA SER A 745 -7.34 34.28 16.92
C SER A 745 -6.02 34.12 17.66
N ALA A 746 -5.07 33.48 16.99
CA ALA A 746 -3.69 33.37 17.42
C ALA A 746 -2.76 33.64 16.22
N ASP A 747 -1.62 34.25 16.50
CA ASP A 747 -0.59 34.60 15.52
C ASP A 747 0.73 33.92 15.90
N TRP A 748 1.41 33.32 14.93
CA TRP A 748 2.78 32.84 15.09
C TRP A 748 3.68 33.64 14.15
N ARG A 749 4.77 34.22 14.67
CA ARG A 749 5.77 34.92 13.85
C ARG A 749 7.10 34.17 13.91
N GLN A 750 7.56 33.70 12.75
CA GLN A 750 8.80 32.93 12.58
C GLN A 750 9.96 33.85 12.13
N ALA A 751 9.66 34.91 11.39
CA ALA A 751 10.60 35.95 10.99
C ALA A 751 9.88 37.29 10.74
N GLU A 752 10.61 38.37 10.44
CA GLU A 752 10.01 39.68 10.09
C GLU A 752 9.02 39.55 8.92
N GLU A 753 9.37 38.78 7.88
CA GLU A 753 8.52 38.57 6.70
C GLU A 753 7.75 37.23 6.69
N SER A 754 7.61 36.53 7.82
CA SER A 754 6.86 35.27 7.86
C SER A 754 6.08 35.09 9.16
N ALA A 755 4.75 35.15 9.04
CA ALA A 755 3.80 34.88 10.10
C ALA A 755 2.58 34.08 9.59
N LEU A 756 1.89 33.42 10.52
CA LEU A 756 0.62 32.74 10.29
C LEU A 756 -0.42 33.22 11.30
N ARG A 757 -1.58 33.68 10.81
CA ARG A 757 -2.77 33.94 11.63
C ARG A 757 -3.73 32.76 11.55
N LEU A 758 -4.06 32.19 12.71
CA LEU A 758 -5.20 31.29 12.88
C LEU A 758 -6.40 32.10 13.38
N SER A 759 -7.53 32.00 12.70
CA SER A 759 -8.82 32.51 13.18
C SER A 759 -9.80 31.35 13.36
N VAL A 760 -10.17 31.04 14.61
CA VAL A 760 -11.10 29.94 14.94
C VAL A 760 -12.48 30.50 15.21
N LEU A 761 -13.50 29.91 14.58
CA LEU A 761 -14.88 30.38 14.70
C LEU A 761 -15.52 29.96 16.03
N GLY A 762 -16.29 30.88 16.61
CA GLY A 762 -17.12 30.63 17.79
C GLY A 762 -18.24 29.62 17.52
N ASP A 763 -18.57 28.85 18.55
CA ASP A 763 -19.43 27.65 18.48
C ASP A 763 -19.73 27.19 19.93
N ALA A 764 -19.74 25.87 20.21
CA ALA A 764 -19.67 25.31 21.56
C ALA A 764 -18.50 25.88 22.40
N GLU A 765 -18.67 25.89 23.73
CA GLU A 765 -17.61 26.33 24.65
C GLU A 765 -16.32 25.54 24.40
N THR A 766 -15.28 26.28 24.04
CA THR A 766 -13.97 25.74 23.70
C THR A 766 -12.99 26.12 24.80
N GLU A 767 -12.32 25.11 25.36
CA GLU A 767 -11.15 25.30 26.19
C GLU A 767 -9.93 25.46 25.27
N VAL A 768 -9.32 26.64 25.25
CA VAL A 768 -8.12 26.93 24.46
C VAL A 768 -6.92 26.81 25.38
N LEU A 769 -5.95 26.01 24.98
CA LEU A 769 -4.77 25.65 25.76
C LEU A 769 -3.53 26.13 25.01
N ALA A 770 -2.69 26.95 25.63
CA ALA A 770 -1.38 27.32 25.13
C ALA A 770 -0.30 26.60 25.96
N CYS A 771 0.55 25.82 25.32
CA CYS A 771 1.52 24.92 25.97
C CYS A 771 2.90 25.09 25.36
N ALA A 772 3.96 24.91 26.14
CA ALA A 772 5.27 24.61 25.58
C ALA A 772 5.28 23.19 24.98
N SER A 773 6.06 22.96 23.92
CA SER A 773 6.24 21.65 23.28
C SER A 773 7.72 21.34 23.05
N PRO A 774 8.14 20.07 22.89
CA PRO A 774 9.52 19.72 22.60
C PRO A 774 10.08 20.49 21.38
N PRO A 775 11.31 21.03 21.46
CA PRO A 775 11.98 21.71 20.34
C PRO A 775 12.40 20.70 19.28
N ASP A 776 12.44 21.08 18.00
CA ASP A 776 12.88 20.17 16.95
C ASP A 776 14.41 20.00 16.93
N ASP A 777 14.91 18.76 16.87
CA ASP A 777 16.36 18.43 16.89
C ASP A 777 17.16 19.13 15.75
N ARG A 778 16.53 19.46 14.61
CA ARG A 778 17.17 20.12 13.45
C ARG A 778 16.97 21.64 13.44
N LYS A 779 15.93 22.13 14.12
CA LYS A 779 15.51 23.55 14.21
C LYS A 779 15.15 23.92 15.65
N PRO A 780 16.10 23.85 16.61
CA PRO A 780 15.81 24.06 18.02
C PRO A 780 15.33 25.49 18.33
N ASP A 781 15.75 26.47 17.52
CA ASP A 781 15.43 27.90 17.72
C ASP A 781 14.09 28.33 17.10
N GLU A 782 13.42 27.47 16.30
CA GLU A 782 12.17 27.82 15.58
C GLU A 782 10.89 27.26 16.23
N ASN A 783 11.02 26.41 17.26
CA ASN A 783 9.92 25.67 17.88
C ASN A 783 9.82 25.96 19.38
N GLY A 784 8.60 26.12 19.90
CA GLY A 784 8.42 26.32 21.35
C GLY A 784 6.99 26.20 21.85
N GLU A 785 5.98 26.75 21.16
CA GLU A 785 4.61 26.86 21.68
C GLU A 785 3.53 26.26 20.77
N ALA A 786 2.69 25.42 21.35
CA ALA A 786 1.52 24.79 20.74
C ALA A 786 0.22 25.44 21.24
N ILE A 787 -0.83 25.43 20.40
CA ILE A 787 -2.21 25.63 20.87
C ILE A 787 -3.02 24.35 20.69
N VAL A 788 -3.83 23.98 21.68
CA VAL A 788 -4.84 22.93 21.57
C VAL A 788 -6.23 23.54 21.79
N ALA A 789 -7.15 23.32 20.85
CA ALA A 789 -8.55 23.67 20.99
C ALA A 789 -9.34 22.43 21.44
N ARG A 790 -9.86 22.46 22.67
CA ARG A 790 -10.52 21.34 23.35
C ARG A 790 -12.02 21.58 23.47
N ARG A 791 -12.82 20.56 23.12
CA ARG A 791 -14.29 20.55 23.18
C ARG A 791 -14.80 19.20 23.71
N TRP A 792 -16.07 19.17 24.11
CA TRP A 792 -16.75 17.97 24.60
C TRP A 792 -18.14 17.82 23.94
N GLY A 793 -18.58 16.58 23.72
CA GLY A 793 -19.93 16.25 23.26
C GLY A 793 -19.97 15.03 22.33
N GLU A 794 -21.13 14.75 21.75
CA GLU A 794 -21.30 13.68 20.74
C GLU A 794 -20.62 13.99 19.40
N GLY A 795 -20.27 15.25 19.15
CA GLY A 795 -19.53 15.64 17.95
C GLY A 795 -19.29 17.15 17.88
N THR A 796 -18.33 17.56 17.05
CA THR A 796 -18.01 18.97 16.82
C THR A 796 -17.38 19.18 15.44
N VAL A 797 -17.45 20.43 14.94
CA VAL A 797 -16.64 20.87 13.80
C VAL A 797 -15.81 22.08 14.21
N PHE A 798 -14.49 21.87 14.30
CA PHE A 798 -13.54 22.97 14.39
C PHE A 798 -13.43 23.62 13.01
N ALA A 799 -14.06 24.79 12.87
CA ALA A 799 -13.92 25.64 11.71
C ALA A 799 -12.86 26.71 11.97
N SER A 800 -11.87 26.82 11.08
CA SER A 800 -10.81 27.83 11.18
C SER A 800 -10.35 28.36 9.82
N VAL A 801 -9.73 29.53 9.83
CA VAL A 801 -9.05 30.15 8.69
C VAL A 801 -7.59 30.35 9.05
N TRP A 802 -6.69 29.87 8.19
CA TRP A 802 -5.25 29.96 8.36
C TRP A 802 -4.71 30.89 7.28
N GLU A 803 -4.20 32.06 7.67
CA GLU A 803 -3.73 33.11 6.77
C GLU A 803 -2.23 33.35 6.96
N PRO A 804 -1.39 32.90 6.03
CA PRO A 804 0.00 33.36 5.92
C PRO A 804 0.07 34.85 5.59
N TYR A 805 0.93 35.59 6.29
CA TYR A 805 1.16 37.01 6.05
C TYR A 805 2.61 37.42 6.36
N ARG A 806 3.02 38.60 5.85
CA ARG A 806 4.33 39.21 6.13
C ARG A 806 4.18 40.32 7.16
N ASP A 807 3.62 41.45 6.72
CA ASP A 807 3.40 42.64 7.54
C ASP A 807 2.07 42.53 8.30
N THR A 808 0.95 42.63 7.57
CA THR A 808 -0.42 42.61 8.09
C THR A 808 -1.28 41.53 7.43
N PRO A 809 -2.15 40.84 8.21
CA PRO A 809 -3.19 39.97 7.67
C PRO A 809 -4.22 40.76 6.85
N ARG A 810 -4.77 40.15 5.79
CA ARG A 810 -5.77 40.75 4.89
C ARG A 810 -7.18 40.24 5.18
N VAL A 811 -7.38 39.12 5.88
CA VAL A 811 -8.72 38.65 6.25
C VAL A 811 -9.30 39.55 7.35
N SER A 812 -10.12 40.49 6.92
CA SER A 812 -10.85 41.44 7.78
C SER A 812 -12.00 40.82 8.58
N ARG A 813 -12.62 39.75 8.08
CA ARG A 813 -13.76 39.10 8.74
C ARG A 813 -13.87 37.62 8.40
N VAL A 814 -14.15 36.82 9.42
CA VAL A 814 -14.54 35.41 9.30
C VAL A 814 -15.86 35.20 10.07
N ARG A 815 -16.83 34.50 9.47
CA ARG A 815 -18.17 34.32 10.05
C ARG A 815 -18.73 32.93 9.76
N ARG A 816 -19.41 32.33 10.75
CA ARG A 816 -20.14 31.06 10.55
C ARG A 816 -21.47 31.33 9.84
N LEU A 817 -21.77 30.56 8.80
CA LEU A 817 -23.09 30.57 8.16
C LEU A 817 -23.99 29.55 8.86
N GLN A 818 -25.15 30.01 9.34
CA GLN A 818 -26.12 29.16 10.01
C GLN A 818 -26.79 28.20 9.01
N VAL A 819 -26.84 26.92 9.39
CA VAL A 819 -27.55 25.88 8.64
C VAL A 819 -29.00 25.87 9.11
N GLN A 820 -29.96 26.03 8.19
CA GLN A 820 -31.37 26.10 8.57
C GLN A 820 -31.92 24.72 8.93
N GLY A 821 -32.60 24.62 10.08
CA GLY A 821 -33.29 23.42 10.55
C GLY A 821 -32.38 22.26 10.98
N ALA A 822 -31.07 22.48 11.07
CA ALA A 822 -30.08 21.45 11.34
C ALA A 822 -28.78 22.04 11.87
N GLY A 823 -28.08 21.33 12.77
CA GLY A 823 -26.75 21.73 13.23
C GLY A 823 -25.60 21.13 12.40
N ASP A 824 -24.39 21.24 12.95
CA ASP A 824 -23.10 20.76 12.41
C ASP A 824 -23.05 19.27 12.01
N SER A 825 -23.97 18.46 12.52
CA SER A 825 -24.16 17.07 12.12
C SER A 825 -24.60 16.93 10.65
N GLN A 826 -25.17 17.98 10.07
CA GLN A 826 -25.70 17.99 8.70
C GLN A 826 -24.81 18.80 7.73
N GLY A 827 -24.13 19.85 8.18
CA GLY A 827 -23.23 20.67 7.37
C GLY A 827 -22.58 21.81 8.14
N VAL A 828 -21.57 22.44 7.54
CA VAL A 828 -20.90 23.67 8.04
C VAL A 828 -20.73 24.66 6.89
N GLY A 829 -20.88 25.95 7.17
CA GLY A 829 -20.58 27.02 6.22
C GLY A 829 -19.74 28.12 6.86
N VAL A 830 -18.74 28.60 6.13
CA VAL A 830 -17.84 29.68 6.55
C VAL A 830 -17.83 30.79 5.50
N GLU A 831 -18.03 32.02 5.94
CA GLU A 831 -17.89 33.25 5.16
C GLU A 831 -16.58 33.93 5.52
N VAL A 832 -15.80 34.33 4.51
CA VAL A 832 -14.52 35.04 4.65
C VAL A 832 -14.56 36.33 3.81
N VAL A 833 -14.05 37.43 4.37
CA VAL A 833 -13.92 38.73 3.69
C VAL A 833 -12.50 39.25 3.83
N GLN A 834 -11.84 39.51 2.71
CA GLN A 834 -10.54 40.18 2.66
C GLN A 834 -10.68 41.69 2.48
N GLU A 835 -9.71 42.46 2.99
CA GLU A 835 -9.62 43.90 2.72
C GLU A 835 -9.53 44.19 1.22
N GLY A 836 -10.24 45.23 0.76
CA GLY A 836 -10.35 45.56 -0.66
C GLY A 836 -11.19 44.60 -1.51
N GLN A 837 -11.66 43.48 -0.97
CA GLN A 837 -12.42 42.50 -1.75
C GLN A 837 -13.89 42.92 -1.94
N ALA A 838 -14.32 42.94 -3.20
CA ALA A 838 -15.73 43.17 -3.56
C ALA A 838 -16.57 41.89 -3.33
N GLY A 839 -16.99 41.68 -2.08
CA GLY A 839 -17.86 40.57 -1.67
C GLY A 839 -17.19 39.58 -0.72
N ALA A 840 -17.94 38.54 -0.35
CA ALA A 840 -17.50 37.51 0.58
C ALA A 840 -17.37 36.15 -0.11
N ASP A 841 -16.32 35.42 0.24
CA ASP A 841 -16.15 34.02 -0.12
C ASP A 841 -16.92 33.16 0.87
N CYS A 842 -17.80 32.28 0.40
CA CYS A 842 -18.51 31.32 1.24
C CYS A 842 -18.10 29.90 0.87
N PHE A 843 -17.66 29.13 1.86
CA PHE A 843 -17.22 27.72 1.74
C PHE A 843 -18.20 26.85 2.51
N LEU A 844 -18.78 25.85 1.86
CA LEU A 844 -19.88 25.04 2.36
C LEU A 844 -19.53 23.55 2.26
N VAL A 845 -19.81 22.81 3.33
CA VAL A 845 -19.62 21.35 3.39
C VAL A 845 -20.87 20.71 3.98
N THR A 846 -21.35 19.63 3.35
CA THR A 846 -22.43 18.79 3.91
C THR A 846 -21.86 17.47 4.39
N TYR A 847 -22.40 16.97 5.50
CA TYR A 847 -22.01 15.68 6.09
C TYR A 847 -23.11 14.62 5.93
N ALA A 848 -24.36 15.06 5.73
CA ALA A 848 -25.51 14.21 5.49
C ALA A 848 -26.13 14.45 4.10
N PRO A 849 -26.71 13.42 3.44
CA PRO A 849 -27.35 13.54 2.13
C PRO A 849 -28.50 14.55 2.05
N GLY A 850 -28.83 14.95 0.82
CA GLY A 850 -29.95 15.83 0.48
C GLY A 850 -29.69 17.31 0.73
N LYS A 851 -30.53 18.15 0.13
CA LYS A 851 -30.44 19.61 0.19
C LYS A 851 -30.30 20.18 1.61
N LYS A 852 -29.41 21.16 1.76
CA LYS A 852 -29.19 22.00 2.95
C LYS A 852 -29.25 23.47 2.54
N ARG A 853 -29.57 24.35 3.49
CA ARG A 853 -29.56 25.82 3.29
C ARG A 853 -28.65 26.49 4.31
N PHE A 854 -27.69 27.26 3.81
CA PHE A 854 -26.69 28.02 4.56
C PHE A 854 -27.00 29.51 4.40
N GLY A 855 -27.71 30.10 5.38
CA GLY A 855 -28.30 31.43 5.21
C GLY A 855 -29.29 31.47 4.04
N ASP A 856 -28.94 32.19 2.96
CA ASP A 856 -29.70 32.31 1.71
C ASP A 856 -29.15 31.42 0.56
N ILE A 857 -28.11 30.63 0.80
CA ILE A 857 -27.50 29.71 -0.18
C ILE A 857 -28.11 28.30 -0.03
N GLU A 858 -28.55 27.70 -1.13
CA GLU A 858 -28.99 26.30 -1.22
C GLU A 858 -27.86 25.43 -1.80
N LEU A 859 -27.59 24.28 -1.17
CA LEU A 859 -26.64 23.27 -1.64
C LEU A 859 -27.28 21.88 -1.54
N ASP A 860 -27.26 21.14 -2.64
CA ASP A 860 -27.51 19.70 -2.67
C ASP A 860 -26.27 19.03 -3.29
N GLY A 861 -25.34 18.60 -2.43
CA GLY A 861 -23.98 18.24 -2.81
C GLY A 861 -23.02 18.21 -1.64
N LYS A 862 -21.88 17.51 -1.77
CA LYS A 862 -20.93 17.30 -0.68
C LYS A 862 -20.19 18.59 -0.28
N ILE A 863 -19.81 19.40 -1.26
CA ILE A 863 -18.96 20.58 -1.10
C ILE A 863 -19.42 21.68 -2.07
N ALA A 864 -19.37 22.94 -1.63
CA ALA A 864 -19.42 24.09 -2.51
C ALA A 864 -18.51 25.24 -2.03
N ALA A 865 -18.13 26.10 -2.96
CA ALA A 865 -17.52 27.40 -2.66
C ALA A 865 -18.06 28.46 -3.63
N GLY A 866 -18.01 29.74 -3.27
CA GLY A 866 -18.37 30.82 -4.19
C GLY A 866 -18.11 32.20 -3.61
N ARG A 867 -17.92 33.19 -4.48
CA ARG A 867 -17.73 34.59 -4.09
C ARG A 867 -18.93 35.42 -4.48
N TRP A 868 -19.64 35.94 -3.49
CA TRP A 868 -20.85 36.74 -3.68
C TRP A 868 -20.65 38.18 -3.22
N ARG A 869 -21.05 39.10 -4.10
CA ARG A 869 -21.30 40.50 -3.74
C ARG A 869 -22.64 40.63 -3.05
N SER A 870 -22.95 41.79 -2.48
CA SER A 870 -24.30 42.10 -2.03
C SER A 870 -25.29 41.94 -3.20
N ALA A 871 -26.43 41.29 -2.94
CA ALA A 871 -27.49 41.16 -3.93
C ALA A 871 -27.91 42.57 -4.43
N PRO A 872 -28.16 42.77 -5.73
CA PRO A 872 -28.44 41.75 -6.75
C PRO A 872 -27.26 41.36 -7.66
N ALA A 873 -26.01 41.68 -7.32
CA ALA A 873 -24.88 41.45 -8.22
C ALA A 873 -24.53 39.96 -8.42
N ALA A 874 -24.10 39.61 -9.65
CA ALA A 874 -23.69 38.26 -9.99
C ALA A 874 -22.46 37.80 -9.18
N PRO A 875 -22.36 36.50 -8.82
CA PRO A 875 -21.18 35.97 -8.16
C PRO A 875 -19.96 35.98 -9.08
N GLU A 876 -18.79 36.26 -8.50
CA GLU A 876 -17.52 36.30 -9.21
C GLU A 876 -17.04 34.89 -9.57
N TYR A 877 -17.30 33.91 -8.70
CA TYR A 877 -17.25 32.49 -9.05
C TYR A 877 -18.26 31.67 -8.23
N LEU A 878 -18.68 30.53 -8.78
CA LEU A 878 -19.34 29.43 -8.08
C LEU A 878 -18.59 28.12 -8.33
N TYR A 879 -18.55 27.25 -7.32
CA TYR A 879 -17.94 25.94 -7.39
C TYR A 879 -18.84 24.92 -6.68
N LEU A 880 -19.33 23.94 -7.43
CA LEU A 880 -20.05 22.78 -6.92
C LEU A 880 -19.14 21.56 -7.06
N VAL A 881 -18.97 20.77 -6.01
CA VAL A 881 -18.11 19.57 -6.01
C VAL A 881 -18.90 18.38 -5.45
N LYS A 882 -19.05 17.34 -6.28
CA LYS A 882 -19.90 16.16 -6.05
C LYS A 882 -21.31 16.55 -5.57
N GLY A 883 -22.07 17.25 -6.42
CA GLY A 883 -23.45 17.64 -6.14
C GLY A 883 -24.30 17.94 -7.37
N VAL A 884 -25.59 18.20 -7.13
CA VAL A 884 -26.62 18.45 -8.15
C VAL A 884 -27.20 19.87 -8.12
N LEU A 885 -26.98 20.64 -7.05
CA LEU A 885 -27.47 22.01 -6.92
C LEU A 885 -26.52 22.85 -6.06
N LEU A 886 -26.13 24.02 -6.58
CA LEU A 886 -25.65 25.16 -5.80
C LEU A 886 -26.40 26.40 -6.28
N LYS A 887 -27.11 27.11 -5.39
CA LYS A 887 -27.93 28.26 -5.77
C LYS A 887 -27.92 29.36 -4.71
N ARG A 888 -27.85 30.62 -5.16
CA ARG A 888 -28.15 31.81 -4.35
C ARG A 888 -28.87 32.85 -5.19
N GLY A 889 -30.05 33.28 -4.76
CA GLY A 889 -30.89 34.21 -5.53
C GLY A 889 -31.22 33.68 -6.93
N ALA A 890 -30.89 34.48 -7.95
CA ALA A 890 -31.09 34.16 -9.36
C ALA A 890 -29.98 33.28 -9.98
N HIS A 891 -28.86 33.05 -9.27
CA HIS A 891 -27.69 32.34 -9.80
C HIS A 891 -27.65 30.88 -9.33
N SER A 892 -27.56 29.92 -10.26
CA SER A 892 -27.41 28.50 -9.96
C SER A 892 -26.43 27.72 -10.86
N ILE A 893 -25.74 26.76 -10.25
CA ILE A 893 -25.18 25.57 -10.91
C ILE A 893 -26.10 24.40 -10.59
N GLU A 894 -26.47 23.63 -11.61
CA GLU A 894 -27.35 22.48 -11.51
C GLU A 894 -26.81 21.29 -12.32
N ALA A 895 -27.08 20.07 -11.88
CA ALA A 895 -26.76 18.86 -12.63
C ALA A 895 -27.87 17.79 -12.52
N ASN A 896 -27.97 16.90 -13.51
CA ASN A 896 -28.88 15.74 -13.49
C ASN A 896 -28.41 14.60 -12.56
N ALA A 897 -27.12 14.55 -12.26
CA ALA A 897 -26.46 13.60 -11.37
C ALA A 897 -25.31 14.32 -10.63
N PRO A 898 -24.77 13.78 -9.51
CA PRO A 898 -23.67 14.41 -8.80
C PRO A 898 -22.50 14.74 -9.75
N ALA A 899 -22.08 16.00 -9.73
CA ALA A 899 -21.12 16.56 -10.67
C ALA A 899 -20.16 17.51 -9.95
N THR A 900 -19.04 17.81 -10.62
CA THR A 900 -18.10 18.85 -10.20
C THR A 900 -18.03 19.91 -11.28
N LEU A 901 -18.49 21.12 -10.98
CA LEU A 901 -18.53 22.25 -11.91
C LEU A 901 -18.03 23.52 -11.23
N TYR A 902 -17.11 24.19 -11.91
CA TYR A 902 -16.63 25.53 -11.59
C TYR A 902 -17.10 26.52 -12.65
N VAL A 903 -17.50 27.71 -12.22
CA VAL A 903 -17.91 28.83 -13.07
C VAL A 903 -17.30 30.10 -12.51
N GLU A 904 -16.61 30.89 -13.33
CA GLU A 904 -15.98 32.16 -12.94
C GLU A 904 -16.24 33.24 -13.98
N GLN A 905 -16.60 34.45 -13.53
CA GLN A 905 -16.59 35.66 -14.34
C GLN A 905 -15.16 36.20 -14.46
N ALA A 906 -14.36 35.58 -15.34
CA ALA A 906 -12.94 35.89 -15.51
C ALA A 906 -12.68 37.32 -15.98
N ALA A 907 -13.57 37.87 -16.82
CA ALA A 907 -13.60 39.29 -17.21
C ALA A 907 -15.04 39.68 -17.62
N PRO A 908 -15.38 40.98 -17.76
CA PRO A 908 -16.65 41.40 -18.35
C PRO A 908 -16.85 40.76 -19.73
N GLY A 909 -17.97 40.06 -19.93
CA GLY A 909 -18.26 39.36 -21.19
C GLY A 909 -17.59 37.98 -21.36
N ARG A 910 -16.75 37.54 -20.42
CA ARG A 910 -15.97 36.29 -20.47
C ARG A 910 -16.18 35.43 -19.21
N LEU A 911 -16.66 34.22 -19.42
CA LEU A 911 -16.83 33.20 -18.39
C LEU A 911 -15.84 32.06 -18.59
N LEU A 912 -15.20 31.62 -17.51
CA LEU A 912 -14.47 30.36 -17.45
C LEU A 912 -15.39 29.31 -16.82
N VAL A 913 -15.56 28.18 -17.50
CA VAL A 913 -16.32 27.03 -17.00
C VAL A 913 -15.41 25.81 -16.99
N LYS A 914 -15.23 25.15 -15.84
CA LYS A 914 -14.50 23.87 -15.76
C LYS A 914 -15.45 22.77 -15.29
N SER A 915 -15.54 21.68 -16.04
CA SER A 915 -16.20 20.45 -15.60
C SER A 915 -15.15 19.48 -15.09
N GLY A 916 -15.09 19.27 -13.77
CA GLY A 916 -14.27 18.22 -13.14
C GLY A 916 -15.04 16.92 -12.93
N SER A 917 -16.04 16.65 -13.78
CA SER A 917 -16.90 15.47 -13.68
C SER A 917 -16.30 14.27 -14.41
N GLU A 918 -16.52 13.08 -13.88
CA GLU A 918 -15.96 11.80 -14.37
C GLU A 918 -16.60 11.27 -15.67
N SER A 919 -17.50 12.03 -16.29
CA SER A 919 -18.07 11.71 -17.61
C SER A 919 -18.37 12.98 -18.40
N ALA A 920 -18.44 12.82 -19.73
CA ALA A 920 -18.92 13.85 -20.63
C ALA A 920 -20.40 14.17 -20.39
N GLY A 921 -20.86 15.27 -20.99
CA GLY A 921 -22.25 15.69 -20.97
C GLY A 921 -22.50 16.95 -21.77
N THR A 922 -23.76 17.37 -21.84
CA THR A 922 -24.15 18.63 -22.49
C THR A 922 -24.38 19.71 -21.43
N LEU A 923 -23.71 20.86 -21.58
CA LEU A 923 -23.86 22.01 -20.70
C LEU A 923 -24.79 23.04 -21.32
N THR A 924 -25.78 23.51 -20.55
CA THR A 924 -26.70 24.59 -20.93
C THR A 924 -26.51 25.79 -20.01
N LEU A 925 -26.10 26.92 -20.58
CA LEU A 925 -25.96 28.21 -19.92
C LEU A 925 -27.14 29.11 -20.32
N ARG A 926 -27.82 29.70 -19.32
CA ARG A 926 -28.86 30.72 -19.50
C ARG A 926 -28.36 32.07 -19.00
N GLY A 927 -28.45 33.11 -19.82
CA GLY A 927 -27.91 34.44 -19.55
C GLY A 927 -28.34 35.50 -20.56
N ARG A 928 -27.60 36.62 -20.60
CA ARG A 928 -27.75 37.70 -21.58
C ARG A 928 -26.60 37.62 -22.60
N LEU A 929 -26.96 37.29 -23.84
CA LEU A 929 -26.04 37.04 -24.96
C LEU A 929 -26.25 38.11 -26.06
N PRO A 930 -25.70 39.32 -25.92
CA PRO A 930 -26.03 40.45 -26.81
C PRO A 930 -25.33 40.44 -28.18
N GLY A 931 -24.52 39.43 -28.49
CA GLY A 931 -23.75 39.34 -29.73
C GLY A 931 -23.28 37.91 -30.02
N ALA A 932 -22.27 37.77 -30.88
CA ALA A 932 -21.66 36.46 -31.16
C ALA A 932 -21.03 35.86 -29.89
N VAL A 933 -21.33 34.59 -29.63
CA VAL A 933 -20.80 33.82 -28.50
C VAL A 933 -19.79 32.82 -29.05
N THR A 934 -18.61 32.74 -28.43
CA THR A 934 -17.61 31.70 -28.75
C THR A 934 -17.33 30.86 -27.53
N VAL A 935 -17.16 29.56 -27.73
CA VAL A 935 -16.66 28.63 -26.71
C VAL A 935 -15.35 28.04 -27.22
N GLN A 936 -14.32 28.01 -26.38
CA GLN A 936 -13.03 27.38 -26.69
C GLN A 936 -12.63 26.41 -25.58
N ARG A 937 -12.13 25.24 -25.96
CA ARG A 937 -11.47 24.27 -25.07
C ARG A 937 -10.01 24.21 -25.46
N ASP A 938 -9.10 24.54 -24.53
CA ASP A 938 -7.65 24.56 -24.76
C ASP A 938 -7.25 25.39 -26.02
N GLY A 939 -7.92 26.52 -26.22
CA GLY A 939 -7.77 27.41 -27.39
C GLY A 939 -8.47 26.95 -28.67
N GLN A 940 -8.98 25.72 -28.73
CA GLN A 940 -9.70 25.19 -29.90
C GLN A 940 -11.20 25.52 -29.85
N PRO A 941 -11.81 26.02 -30.94
CA PRO A 941 -13.26 26.28 -30.98
C PRO A 941 -14.10 25.04 -30.71
N VAL A 942 -15.18 25.21 -29.96
CA VAL A 942 -16.20 24.18 -29.70
C VAL A 942 -17.49 24.58 -30.41
N THR A 943 -18.18 23.62 -31.02
CA THR A 943 -19.49 23.84 -31.64
C THR A 943 -20.53 24.23 -30.59
N VAL A 944 -21.28 25.30 -30.84
CA VAL A 944 -22.28 25.85 -29.92
C VAL A 944 -23.64 25.97 -30.60
N ASN A 945 -24.71 25.77 -29.83
CA ASN A 945 -26.07 26.12 -30.21
C ASN A 945 -26.54 27.31 -29.36
N VAL A 946 -26.98 28.40 -30.02
CA VAL A 946 -27.47 29.61 -29.36
C VAL A 946 -28.95 29.80 -29.65
N ALA A 947 -29.79 29.52 -28.66
CA ALA A 947 -31.23 29.66 -28.75
C ALA A 947 -31.72 31.00 -28.14
N GLN A 948 -32.55 31.72 -28.90
CA GLN A 948 -33.32 32.89 -28.45
C GLN A 948 -32.49 34.04 -27.83
N GLY A 949 -31.19 34.14 -28.14
CA GLY A 949 -30.28 35.16 -27.58
C GLY A 949 -30.11 35.10 -26.05
N ARG A 950 -30.49 33.97 -25.43
CA ARG A 950 -30.55 33.80 -23.97
C ARG A 950 -30.07 32.45 -23.47
N THR A 951 -29.99 31.45 -24.33
CA THR A 951 -29.55 30.09 -23.97
C THR A 951 -28.43 29.67 -24.90
N LEU A 952 -27.32 29.23 -24.32
CA LEU A 952 -26.15 28.66 -24.97
C LEU A 952 -26.05 27.19 -24.56
N THR A 953 -25.88 26.29 -25.51
CA THR A 953 -25.71 24.86 -25.27
C THR A 953 -24.51 24.32 -26.04
N PHE A 954 -23.65 23.54 -25.38
CA PHE A 954 -22.49 22.88 -25.98
C PHE A 954 -22.07 21.65 -25.16
N ASP A 955 -21.34 20.74 -25.80
CA ASP A 955 -20.87 19.51 -25.15
C ASP A 955 -19.56 19.73 -24.40
N VAL A 956 -19.48 19.12 -23.21
CA VAL A 956 -18.32 19.15 -22.34
C VAL A 956 -17.75 17.75 -22.16
N ALA A 957 -16.44 17.64 -22.38
CA ALA A 957 -15.64 16.48 -22.05
C ALA A 957 -15.34 16.37 -20.54
N GLN A 958 -14.90 15.19 -20.12
CA GLN A 958 -14.38 14.88 -18.80
C GLN A 958 -13.13 15.74 -18.45
N ASP A 959 -13.06 16.20 -17.19
CA ASP A 959 -12.02 17.10 -16.62
C ASP A 959 -11.53 18.27 -17.50
N ALA A 960 -12.44 18.88 -18.27
CA ALA A 960 -12.10 19.91 -19.26
C ALA A 960 -12.49 21.33 -18.84
N SER A 961 -11.75 22.32 -19.35
CA SER A 961 -11.97 23.76 -19.13
C SER A 961 -12.39 24.47 -20.42
N TYR A 962 -13.31 25.44 -20.29
CA TYR A 962 -13.97 26.12 -21.39
C TYR A 962 -13.96 27.63 -21.17
N ASP A 963 -13.42 28.36 -22.14
CA ASP A 963 -13.51 29.82 -22.21
C ASP A 963 -14.74 30.21 -23.04
N VAL A 964 -15.67 30.95 -22.44
CA VAL A 964 -16.95 31.32 -23.02
C VAL A 964 -17.03 32.84 -23.12
N THR A 965 -16.89 33.37 -24.35
CA THR A 965 -16.94 34.82 -24.61
C THR A 965 -18.29 35.24 -25.18
N GLY A 966 -18.70 36.49 -24.96
CA GLY A 966 -19.99 37.03 -25.38
C GLY A 966 -21.11 36.93 -24.34
N VAL A 967 -20.80 36.53 -23.10
CA VAL A 967 -21.79 36.39 -22.01
C VAL A 967 -21.67 37.56 -21.04
N THR A 968 -22.60 38.52 -21.13
CA THR A 968 -22.60 39.74 -20.29
C THR A 968 -23.23 39.55 -18.92
N GLU A 969 -24.12 38.57 -18.78
CA GLU A 969 -24.80 38.20 -17.53
C GLU A 969 -25.15 36.72 -17.63
N TRP A 970 -25.06 35.96 -16.55
CA TRP A 970 -25.49 34.56 -16.49
C TRP A 970 -26.34 34.31 -15.25
N GLN A 971 -27.29 33.40 -15.37
CA GLN A 971 -28.28 33.11 -14.32
C GLN A 971 -28.28 31.62 -13.94
N ARG A 972 -28.24 30.72 -14.91
CA ARG A 972 -28.30 29.28 -14.64
C ARG A 972 -27.35 28.53 -15.55
N ILE A 973 -26.52 27.69 -14.97
CA ILE A 973 -25.70 26.71 -15.69
C ILE A 973 -26.16 25.32 -15.27
N ARG A 974 -26.57 24.51 -16.25
CA ARG A 974 -27.07 23.15 -16.04
C ARG A 974 -26.22 22.16 -16.83
N LEU A 975 -25.60 21.20 -16.15
CA LEU A 975 -24.98 20.05 -16.79
C LEU A 975 -25.98 18.90 -16.89
N VAL A 976 -26.04 18.28 -18.07
CA VAL A 976 -26.68 16.98 -18.27
C VAL A 976 -25.57 15.99 -18.63
N ARG A 977 -25.09 15.23 -17.64
CA ARG A 977 -24.11 14.16 -17.82
C ARG A 977 -24.72 13.05 -18.68
N GLU A 978 -23.92 12.49 -19.57
CA GLU A 978 -24.22 11.26 -20.31
C GLU A 978 -24.09 10.03 -19.39
N GLY A 979 -24.93 9.02 -19.63
CA GLY A 979 -25.02 7.81 -18.81
C GLY A 979 -26.08 7.88 -17.69
N PRO A 980 -26.39 6.75 -17.05
CA PRO A 980 -27.38 6.70 -15.98
C PRO A 980 -26.94 7.54 -14.77
N ALA A 981 -27.85 8.33 -14.21
CA ALA A 981 -27.60 9.14 -13.04
C ALA A 981 -27.18 8.26 -11.85
N GLU A 982 -26.00 8.53 -11.28
CA GLU A 982 -25.49 7.83 -10.10
C GLU A 982 -26.34 8.16 -8.87
N ALA A 983 -27.32 7.30 -8.60
CA ALA A 983 -28.17 7.37 -7.42
C ALA A 983 -27.37 6.98 -6.15
N GLU A 984 -26.61 7.92 -5.59
CA GLU A 984 -25.87 7.71 -4.34
C GLU A 984 -26.74 7.94 -3.08
N GLU A 985 -26.89 6.86 -2.31
CA GLU A 985 -26.51 6.84 -0.88
C GLU A 985 -27.32 7.71 0.12
N ALA A 986 -28.59 8.01 -0.15
CA ALA A 986 -29.44 8.81 0.76
C ALA A 986 -30.40 8.03 1.71
N ALA A 987 -30.54 6.70 1.58
CA ALA A 987 -31.67 5.96 2.17
C ALA A 987 -31.33 4.90 3.24
N ALA A 988 -30.06 4.76 3.66
CA ALA A 988 -29.59 3.63 4.47
C ALA A 988 -29.23 3.97 5.94
N VAL A 989 -29.66 5.15 6.45
CA VAL A 989 -29.49 5.52 7.88
C VAL A 989 -30.82 6.05 8.42
N GLY A 990 -31.77 5.14 8.59
CA GLY A 990 -33.09 5.43 9.14
C GLY A 990 -33.81 4.15 9.57
N ALA A 991 -34.05 4.02 10.87
CA ALA A 991 -34.79 2.93 11.52
C ALA A 991 -34.24 1.50 11.34
N ALA A 992 -33.37 1.08 12.26
CA ALA A 992 -33.30 -0.31 12.72
C ALA A 992 -33.34 -0.31 14.24
N SER A 993 -34.52 -0.57 14.81
CA SER A 993 -34.75 -0.68 16.24
C SER A 993 -34.09 -1.92 16.83
N VAL A 994 -33.74 -1.86 18.11
CA VAL A 994 -33.25 -2.99 18.91
C VAL A 994 -34.17 -4.21 18.79
N ALA A 995 -33.62 -5.34 18.37
CA ALA A 995 -34.19 -6.67 18.57
C ALA A 995 -33.06 -7.69 18.74
N ALA A 996 -32.98 -8.32 19.91
CA ALA A 996 -31.97 -9.33 20.20
C ALA A 996 -32.38 -10.70 19.62
N ALA A 997 -31.40 -11.49 19.17
CA ALA A 997 -31.58 -12.89 18.80
C ALA A 997 -30.72 -13.80 19.72
N PRO A 998 -31.21 -14.99 20.12
CA PRO A 998 -30.54 -15.84 21.11
C PRO A 998 -29.36 -16.64 20.52
N ALA A 999 -28.43 -17.05 21.39
CA ALA A 999 -27.15 -17.65 21.00
C ALA A 999 -27.19 -19.18 20.76
N PRO A 1000 -26.31 -19.77 19.92
CA PRO A 1000 -26.36 -21.18 19.51
C PRO A 1000 -25.95 -22.23 20.58
N LYS A 1001 -25.66 -21.81 21.81
CA LYS A 1001 -25.01 -22.68 22.83
C LYS A 1001 -25.91 -23.77 23.43
N ALA A 1002 -27.21 -23.78 23.14
CA ALA A 1002 -28.16 -24.72 23.74
C ALA A 1002 -28.10 -26.14 23.15
N ALA A 1003 -27.83 -26.29 21.85
CA ALA A 1003 -27.87 -27.60 21.17
C ALA A 1003 -26.69 -28.53 21.53
N ILE A 1004 -25.54 -27.96 21.87
CA ILE A 1004 -24.27 -28.70 22.06
C ILE A 1004 -24.25 -29.51 23.38
N ARG A 1005 -25.11 -29.17 24.35
CA ARG A 1005 -25.15 -29.85 25.67
C ARG A 1005 -25.97 -31.15 25.71
N ALA A 1006 -26.67 -31.52 24.63
CA ALA A 1006 -27.66 -32.60 24.65
C ALA A 1006 -27.09 -34.03 24.46
N SER A 1007 -25.79 -34.18 24.22
CA SER A 1007 -25.15 -35.43 23.76
C SER A 1007 -23.89 -35.83 24.54
N LEU A 1008 -23.60 -35.16 25.66
CA LEU A 1008 -22.62 -35.63 26.66
C LEU A 1008 -23.35 -36.42 27.75
N ALA A 1009 -22.68 -37.44 28.32
CA ALA A 1009 -23.17 -38.06 29.55
C ALA A 1009 -23.15 -37.04 30.72
N PRO A 1010 -23.92 -37.24 31.81
CA PRO A 1010 -24.01 -36.27 32.91
C PRO A 1010 -22.69 -35.94 33.62
N ASP A 1011 -21.68 -36.81 33.48
CA ASP A 1011 -20.31 -36.63 33.98
C ASP A 1011 -19.35 -35.96 32.97
N GLY A 1012 -19.84 -35.59 31.78
CA GLY A 1012 -19.07 -35.01 30.68
C GLY A 1012 -18.35 -36.02 29.79
N THR A 1013 -18.57 -37.33 29.95
CA THR A 1013 -17.93 -38.35 29.12
C THR A 1013 -18.68 -38.64 27.82
N LEU A 1014 -17.95 -39.18 26.83
CA LEU A 1014 -18.50 -39.67 25.56
C LEU A 1014 -18.81 -41.17 25.66
N ALA A 1015 -20.06 -41.53 25.34
CA ALA A 1015 -20.52 -42.91 25.38
C ALA A 1015 -20.10 -43.65 24.09
N GLY A 1016 -19.20 -44.62 24.20
CA GLY A 1016 -18.67 -45.38 23.07
C GLY A 1016 -17.28 -45.97 23.33
N LYS A 1017 -16.78 -46.78 22.38
CA LYS A 1017 -15.39 -47.26 22.38
C LYS A 1017 -14.42 -46.14 22.00
N ASN A 1018 -14.70 -45.45 20.90
CA ASN A 1018 -13.98 -44.24 20.52
C ASN A 1018 -14.25 -43.13 21.53
N LYS A 1019 -13.19 -42.48 22.02
CA LYS A 1019 -13.26 -41.34 22.94
C LYS A 1019 -13.17 -39.98 22.24
N VAL A 1020 -12.89 -39.94 20.95
CA VAL A 1020 -12.89 -38.73 20.12
C VAL A 1020 -14.32 -38.39 19.66
N ALA A 1021 -14.75 -37.15 19.84
CA ALA A 1021 -16.03 -36.63 19.36
C ALA A 1021 -15.94 -36.08 17.94
N ASN A 1022 -16.92 -36.40 17.10
CA ASN A 1022 -16.94 -36.07 15.67
C ASN A 1022 -15.67 -36.57 14.96
N GLY A 1023 -15.23 -37.79 15.29
CA GLY A 1023 -13.98 -38.38 14.79
C GLY A 1023 -13.99 -38.75 13.30
N GLY A 1024 -15.16 -39.09 12.75
CA GLY A 1024 -15.42 -39.19 11.31
C GLY A 1024 -16.04 -37.92 10.72
N PHE A 1025 -15.91 -36.78 11.43
CA PHE A 1025 -16.24 -35.43 10.99
C PHE A 1025 -17.69 -35.13 10.47
N GLU A 1026 -18.63 -36.06 10.56
CA GLU A 1026 -20.01 -36.00 10.00
C GLU A 1026 -20.92 -34.81 10.39
N VAL A 1027 -20.61 -34.05 11.42
CA VAL A 1027 -21.43 -32.90 11.85
C VAL A 1027 -21.08 -31.65 11.04
N SER A 1028 -21.65 -31.54 9.84
CA SER A 1028 -21.50 -30.39 8.93
C SER A 1028 -22.86 -29.77 8.57
N GLY A 1029 -23.29 -28.79 9.37
CA GLY A 1029 -24.48 -27.99 9.11
C GLY A 1029 -24.49 -26.70 9.93
N GLU A 1030 -24.37 -25.57 9.24
CA GLU A 1030 -24.40 -24.18 9.75
C GLU A 1030 -23.40 -23.77 10.86
N THR A 1031 -22.72 -24.69 11.53
CA THR A 1031 -21.64 -24.40 12.49
C THR A 1031 -20.33 -25.11 12.13
N ASP A 1032 -19.31 -24.30 11.85
CA ASP A 1032 -17.89 -24.69 11.84
C ASP A 1032 -17.52 -25.46 13.14
N PRO A 1033 -16.76 -26.57 13.11
CA PRO A 1033 -16.33 -27.28 14.32
C PRO A 1033 -15.54 -26.43 15.33
N GLU A 1034 -14.87 -25.37 14.89
CA GLU A 1034 -14.24 -24.36 15.74
C GLU A 1034 -15.30 -23.46 16.40
N ALA A 1035 -16.34 -23.08 15.66
CA ALA A 1035 -17.50 -22.34 16.19
C ALA A 1035 -18.42 -23.19 17.09
N ALA A 1036 -18.42 -24.52 16.91
CA ALA A 1036 -19.04 -25.49 17.81
C ALA A 1036 -18.15 -25.84 19.02
N GLY A 1037 -16.86 -25.46 18.99
CA GLY A 1037 -15.90 -25.67 20.08
C GLY A 1037 -15.43 -27.11 20.27
N LEU A 1038 -15.58 -27.98 19.26
CA LEU A 1038 -15.25 -29.42 19.35
C LEU A 1038 -13.83 -29.75 18.89
N TRP A 1039 -13.33 -29.05 17.87
CA TRP A 1039 -11.95 -29.16 17.38
C TRP A 1039 -11.33 -27.77 17.32
N SER A 1040 -10.07 -27.66 17.70
CA SER A 1040 -9.27 -26.44 17.59
C SER A 1040 -8.22 -26.62 16.51
N PHE A 1041 -8.22 -25.73 15.51
CA PHE A 1041 -7.26 -25.75 14.41
C PHE A 1041 -6.18 -24.70 14.64
N TRP A 1042 -4.93 -25.11 14.59
CA TRP A 1042 -3.78 -24.22 14.78
C TRP A 1042 -2.77 -24.41 13.67
N SER A 1043 -2.13 -23.30 13.28
CA SER A 1043 -0.90 -23.31 12.51
C SER A 1043 0.14 -22.49 13.26
N SER A 1044 1.36 -23.02 13.42
CA SER A 1044 2.45 -22.27 14.07
C SER A 1044 3.15 -21.35 13.08
N TYR A 1045 3.68 -20.23 13.59
CA TYR A 1045 4.14 -19.10 12.80
C TYR A 1045 5.66 -19.06 12.64
N HIS A 1046 6.12 -18.86 11.41
CA HIS A 1046 7.24 -17.95 11.12
C HIS A 1046 6.78 -16.90 10.10
N PHE A 1047 6.59 -15.67 10.58
CA PHE A 1047 6.38 -14.40 9.85
C PHE A 1047 5.95 -14.47 8.36
N VAL A 1048 4.69 -14.86 8.10
CA VAL A 1048 3.64 -14.13 7.33
C VAL A 1048 2.37 -14.99 7.26
N LYS A 1049 1.20 -14.35 7.13
CA LYS A 1049 -0.12 -15.00 7.01
C LYS A 1049 -0.33 -15.78 5.70
N PHE A 1050 0.29 -16.95 5.57
CA PHE A 1050 -0.20 -17.99 4.65
C PHE A 1050 -0.73 -19.16 5.48
N ARG A 1051 -2.05 -19.18 5.70
CA ARG A 1051 -2.68 -20.25 6.48
C ARG A 1051 -2.75 -21.53 5.65
N ALA A 1052 -2.11 -22.59 6.11
CA ALA A 1052 -2.64 -23.92 5.89
C ALA A 1052 -4.09 -23.92 6.40
N LYS A 1053 -5.06 -24.21 5.54
CA LYS A 1053 -6.49 -24.15 5.87
C LYS A 1053 -6.99 -25.54 6.20
N CYS A 1054 -7.12 -25.82 7.49
CA CYS A 1054 -7.99 -26.88 7.97
C CYS A 1054 -9.44 -26.52 7.60
N HIS A 1055 -10.11 -27.34 6.81
CA HIS A 1055 -11.54 -27.23 6.51
C HIS A 1055 -12.14 -28.60 6.28
N TYR A 1056 -13.46 -28.72 6.41
CA TYR A 1056 -14.17 -29.94 6.08
C TYR A 1056 -14.28 -30.08 4.56
N ASP A 1057 -14.00 -31.26 4.03
CA ASP A 1057 -14.11 -31.61 2.62
C ASP A 1057 -15.14 -32.74 2.47
N THR A 1058 -16.27 -32.42 1.85
CA THR A 1058 -17.38 -33.35 1.60
C THR A 1058 -17.20 -34.22 0.35
N GLU A 1059 -16.20 -33.92 -0.49
CA GLU A 1059 -15.93 -34.63 -1.74
C GLU A 1059 -14.93 -35.77 -1.52
N VAL A 1060 -14.04 -35.63 -0.54
CA VAL A 1060 -13.04 -36.63 -0.17
C VAL A 1060 -13.25 -37.10 1.26
N ALA A 1061 -13.64 -38.36 1.42
CA ALA A 1061 -13.82 -39.03 2.71
C ALA A 1061 -13.27 -40.48 2.66
N HIS A 1062 -12.97 -41.04 3.82
CA HIS A 1062 -12.75 -42.47 3.99
C HIS A 1062 -14.06 -43.18 4.36
N SER A 1063 -14.86 -42.58 5.25
CA SER A 1063 -16.22 -43.02 5.58
C SER A 1063 -17.19 -41.82 5.62
N GLY A 1064 -18.49 -42.05 5.85
CA GLY A 1064 -19.43 -40.94 6.11
C GLY A 1064 -19.79 -40.05 4.91
N ARG A 1065 -19.59 -38.73 5.07
CA ARG A 1065 -19.97 -37.60 4.20
C ARG A 1065 -18.84 -36.62 3.93
N GLY A 1066 -17.68 -36.76 4.59
CA GLY A 1066 -16.56 -35.85 4.42
C GLY A 1066 -15.50 -36.04 5.47
N SER A 1067 -14.28 -35.60 5.17
CA SER A 1067 -13.13 -35.68 6.06
C SER A 1067 -12.56 -34.30 6.40
N LEU A 1068 -11.60 -34.25 7.33
CA LEU A 1068 -10.84 -33.04 7.59
C LEU A 1068 -9.71 -32.87 6.57
N LYS A 1069 -9.78 -31.83 5.75
CA LYS A 1069 -8.72 -31.42 4.83
C LYS A 1069 -7.83 -30.34 5.44
N ILE A 1070 -6.53 -30.64 5.55
CA ILE A 1070 -5.46 -29.69 5.79
C ILE A 1070 -4.88 -29.27 4.43
N ALA A 1071 -5.43 -28.19 3.86
CA ALA A 1071 -5.00 -27.68 2.56
C ALA A 1071 -3.82 -26.72 2.67
N ASN A 1072 -2.76 -26.97 1.89
CA ASN A 1072 -1.61 -26.07 1.81
C ASN A 1072 -1.82 -25.05 0.68
N THR A 1073 -2.22 -23.82 1.04
CA THR A 1073 -2.54 -22.75 0.08
C THR A 1073 -1.32 -21.95 -0.39
N ASN A 1074 -0.09 -22.40 -0.08
CA ASN A 1074 1.12 -21.64 -0.35
C ASN A 1074 1.78 -22.00 -1.70
N TRP A 1075 1.65 -21.12 -2.70
CA TRP A 1075 2.41 -21.18 -3.96
C TRP A 1075 3.87 -20.68 -3.84
N TYR A 1076 4.24 -20.07 -2.71
CA TYR A 1076 5.53 -19.40 -2.49
C TYR A 1076 6.39 -20.06 -1.40
N GLY A 1077 6.63 -21.38 -1.52
CA GLY A 1077 7.85 -22.05 -1.05
C GLY A 1077 8.31 -21.86 0.40
N ALA A 1078 7.44 -21.57 1.36
CA ALA A 1078 7.86 -21.31 2.74
C ALA A 1078 8.34 -22.60 3.43
N VAL A 1079 9.54 -22.56 4.00
CA VAL A 1079 10.07 -23.62 4.85
C VAL A 1079 9.43 -23.50 6.23
N SER A 1080 8.97 -24.63 6.77
CA SER A 1080 8.19 -24.77 8.02
C SER A 1080 6.77 -24.19 7.98
N GLN A 1081 5.80 -25.08 7.75
CA GLN A 1081 4.43 -24.94 8.25
C GLN A 1081 4.02 -26.21 8.98
N ASP A 1082 3.64 -26.03 10.23
CA ASP A 1082 3.04 -27.04 11.10
C ASP A 1082 1.54 -26.71 11.19
N ALA A 1083 0.69 -27.59 10.66
CA ALA A 1083 -0.76 -27.41 10.65
C ALA A 1083 -1.42 -28.56 11.41
N TRP A 1084 -2.15 -28.23 12.47
CA TRP A 1084 -2.62 -29.17 13.48
C TRP A 1084 -4.14 -29.07 13.69
N ALA A 1085 -4.77 -30.22 13.89
CA ALA A 1085 -6.10 -30.33 14.45
C ALA A 1085 -6.02 -30.95 15.84
N VAL A 1086 -6.61 -30.29 16.84
CA VAL A 1086 -6.52 -30.67 18.26
C VAL A 1086 -7.90 -30.81 18.87
N GLN A 1087 -8.14 -31.88 19.61
CA GLN A 1087 -9.34 -32.03 20.45
C GLN A 1087 -8.95 -32.42 21.87
N LYS A 1088 -9.58 -31.77 22.87
CA LYS A 1088 -9.52 -32.21 24.27
C LYS A 1088 -10.52 -33.35 24.47
N VAL A 1089 -10.05 -34.43 25.07
CA VAL A 1089 -10.77 -35.70 25.25
C VAL A 1089 -11.09 -35.87 26.75
N PRO A 1090 -12.34 -35.65 27.20
CA PRO A 1090 -12.71 -35.78 28.60
C PRO A 1090 -12.63 -37.23 29.09
N GLY A 1091 -12.11 -37.44 30.30
CA GLY A 1091 -12.05 -38.76 30.93
C GLY A 1091 -10.99 -38.86 32.03
N SER A 1092 -10.98 -39.98 32.75
CA SER A 1092 -9.85 -40.35 33.62
C SER A 1092 -8.84 -41.15 32.80
N TRP A 1093 -7.59 -40.66 32.76
CA TRP A 1093 -6.53 -41.16 31.88
C TRP A 1093 -5.27 -41.65 32.62
N ALA A 1094 -5.20 -41.43 33.94
CA ALA A 1094 -4.11 -41.87 34.79
C ALA A 1094 -3.84 -43.38 34.68
N ASN A 1095 -2.58 -43.76 34.48
CA ASN A 1095 -2.12 -45.15 34.32
C ASN A 1095 -2.75 -45.94 33.16
N LYS A 1096 -3.42 -45.28 32.20
CA LYS A 1096 -4.05 -45.97 31.07
C LYS A 1096 -3.10 -46.12 29.89
N THR A 1097 -3.14 -47.29 29.26
CA THR A 1097 -2.62 -47.50 27.90
C THR A 1097 -3.71 -47.13 26.90
N VAL A 1098 -3.38 -46.28 25.95
CA VAL A 1098 -4.28 -45.80 24.90
C VAL A 1098 -3.67 -45.98 23.53
N THR A 1099 -4.53 -46.11 22.52
CA THR A 1099 -4.15 -46.16 21.11
C THR A 1099 -4.92 -45.10 20.32
N LEU A 1100 -4.19 -44.20 19.65
CA LEU A 1100 -4.74 -43.24 18.69
C LEU A 1100 -4.58 -43.82 17.29
N SER A 1101 -5.64 -43.79 16.48
CA SER A 1101 -5.58 -44.10 15.06
C SER A 1101 -6.34 -43.07 14.23
N ALA A 1102 -5.94 -42.93 12.97
CA ALA A 1102 -6.63 -42.11 11.98
C ALA A 1102 -6.43 -42.72 10.60
N TRP A 1103 -7.40 -42.53 9.71
CA TRP A 1103 -7.20 -42.72 8.28
C TRP A 1103 -6.69 -41.42 7.68
N VAL A 1104 -5.69 -41.51 6.81
CA VAL A 1104 -5.05 -40.35 6.18
C VAL A 1104 -4.79 -40.60 4.69
N LYS A 1105 -4.89 -39.56 3.88
CA LYS A 1105 -4.66 -39.57 2.43
C LYS A 1105 -4.04 -38.25 2.01
N ALA A 1106 -3.10 -38.25 1.07
CA ALA A 1106 -2.60 -37.03 0.44
C ALA A 1106 -2.98 -36.97 -1.05
N ASN A 1107 -2.76 -35.84 -1.72
CA ASN A 1107 -2.74 -35.78 -3.20
C ASN A 1107 -1.31 -35.77 -3.77
N LEU A 1108 -0.29 -35.68 -2.92
CA LEU A 1108 1.13 -35.79 -3.28
C LEU A 1108 1.83 -36.79 -2.35
N ALA A 1109 2.58 -37.71 -2.94
CA ALA A 1109 3.30 -38.77 -2.24
C ALA A 1109 4.83 -38.62 -2.45
N PRO A 1110 5.66 -38.91 -1.44
CA PRO A 1110 5.28 -39.19 -0.05
C PRO A 1110 4.89 -37.90 0.70
N THR A 1111 3.84 -37.95 1.53
CA THR A 1111 3.56 -36.88 2.52
C THR A 1111 3.87 -37.39 3.91
N ARG A 1112 4.58 -36.59 4.72
CA ARG A 1112 4.96 -36.95 6.10
C ARG A 1112 3.90 -36.50 7.10
N VAL A 1113 3.45 -37.40 7.96
CA VAL A 1113 2.41 -37.18 8.99
C VAL A 1113 2.86 -37.76 10.33
N ARG A 1114 2.41 -37.15 11.43
CA ARG A 1114 2.59 -37.62 12.80
C ARG A 1114 1.30 -37.54 13.59
N LEU A 1115 1.12 -38.51 14.49
CA LEU A 1115 0.10 -38.52 15.53
C LEU A 1115 0.72 -38.02 16.84
N CYS A 1116 -0.04 -37.26 17.63
CA CYS A 1116 0.40 -36.71 18.90
C CYS A 1116 -0.70 -36.90 19.95
N ILE A 1117 -0.29 -37.23 21.17
CA ILE A 1117 -1.19 -37.43 22.31
C ILE A 1117 -0.50 -36.82 23.53
N TYR A 1118 -1.19 -35.90 24.19
CA TYR A 1118 -0.66 -35.15 25.33
C TYR A 1118 -1.60 -35.25 26.53
N GLY A 1119 -1.09 -35.74 27.66
CA GLY A 1119 -1.77 -35.68 28.94
C GLY A 1119 -1.39 -34.42 29.70
N LEU A 1120 -2.35 -33.68 30.27
CA LEU A 1120 -2.07 -32.58 31.18
C LEU A 1120 -1.66 -33.11 32.56
N ASN A 1121 -0.46 -32.76 33.03
CA ASN A 1121 0.03 -33.12 34.35
C ASN A 1121 0.08 -31.86 35.26
N PRO A 1122 -0.89 -31.69 36.18
CA PRO A 1122 -0.98 -30.48 37.00
C PRO A 1122 0.14 -30.34 38.03
N LYS A 1123 0.90 -31.40 38.34
CA LYS A 1123 2.06 -31.30 39.25
C LYS A 1123 3.24 -30.55 38.63
N TRP A 1124 3.29 -30.46 37.29
CA TRP A 1124 4.36 -29.79 36.55
C TRP A 1124 3.91 -28.42 36.01
N GLY A 1125 3.09 -27.67 36.78
CA GLY A 1125 2.73 -26.30 36.43
C GLY A 1125 1.85 -26.13 35.19
N ASN A 1126 1.11 -27.19 34.78
CA ASN A 1126 0.38 -27.35 33.52
C ASN A 1126 1.22 -27.79 32.29
N ASP A 1127 2.41 -28.34 32.50
CA ASP A 1127 3.13 -29.03 31.42
C ASP A 1127 2.40 -30.30 30.94
N PHE A 1128 2.69 -30.67 29.69
CA PHE A 1128 2.10 -31.83 29.03
C PHE A 1128 3.04 -33.05 29.09
N GLU A 1129 2.64 -34.07 29.83
CA GLU A 1129 3.24 -35.40 29.71
C GLU A 1129 2.61 -36.10 28.50
N GLY A 1130 3.33 -36.07 27.38
CA GLY A 1130 2.85 -36.59 26.11
C GLY A 1130 3.96 -37.06 25.19
N GLY A 1131 3.59 -37.39 23.96
CA GLY A 1131 4.55 -37.80 22.95
C GLY A 1131 4.05 -37.59 21.53
N VAL A 1132 4.99 -37.81 20.62
CA VAL A 1132 4.82 -37.68 19.19
C VAL A 1132 5.18 -39.05 18.60
N SER A 1133 4.35 -39.56 17.68
CA SER A 1133 4.64 -40.79 16.96
C SER A 1133 5.93 -40.68 16.13
N PRO A 1134 6.51 -41.82 15.70
CA PRO A 1134 7.36 -41.86 14.52
C PRO A 1134 6.70 -41.17 13.31
N VAL A 1135 7.50 -40.83 12.31
CA VAL A 1135 7.00 -40.30 11.04
C VAL A 1135 6.27 -41.40 10.28
N PHE A 1136 5.07 -41.12 9.81
CA PHE A 1136 4.38 -41.92 8.80
C PHE A 1136 4.55 -41.24 7.44
N GLU A 1137 5.12 -41.93 6.47
CA GLU A 1137 5.12 -41.50 5.07
C GLU A 1137 3.90 -42.11 4.37
N ILE A 1138 3.03 -41.25 3.84
CA ILE A 1138 1.73 -41.66 3.29
C ILE A 1138 1.61 -41.35 1.81
N GLY A 1139 0.81 -42.18 1.13
CA GLY A 1139 0.56 -42.11 -0.31
C GLY A 1139 -0.68 -41.30 -0.71
N THR A 1140 -1.09 -41.48 -1.97
CA THR A 1140 -2.31 -40.89 -2.53
C THR A 1140 -3.58 -41.70 -2.26
N GLU A 1141 -3.46 -42.85 -1.61
CA GLU A 1141 -4.58 -43.66 -1.15
C GLU A 1141 -4.79 -43.54 0.35
N TRP A 1142 -5.99 -43.86 0.81
CA TRP A 1142 -6.32 -43.89 2.23
C TRP A 1142 -5.50 -44.98 2.94
N GLN A 1143 -4.77 -44.58 3.97
CA GLN A 1143 -3.92 -45.44 4.78
C GLN A 1143 -4.24 -45.22 6.26
N ARG A 1144 -4.35 -46.29 7.03
CA ARG A 1144 -4.56 -46.19 8.48
C ARG A 1144 -3.23 -46.09 9.20
N ILE A 1145 -3.06 -45.01 9.98
CA ILE A 1145 -1.91 -44.81 10.86
C ILE A 1145 -2.35 -44.94 12.33
N THR A 1146 -1.49 -45.54 13.16
CA THR A 1146 -1.83 -45.93 14.54
C THR A 1146 -0.63 -45.69 15.46
N TRP A 1147 -0.86 -45.18 16.66
CA TRP A 1147 0.17 -44.95 17.67
C TRP A 1147 -0.36 -45.20 19.10
N THR A 1148 0.37 -46.01 19.87
CA THR A 1148 -0.01 -46.51 21.21
C THR A 1148 0.93 -45.97 22.28
N ARG A 1149 0.40 -45.61 23.46
CA ARG A 1149 1.18 -45.11 24.61
C ARG A 1149 0.48 -45.36 25.95
N THR A 1150 1.26 -45.56 27.01
CA THR A 1150 0.78 -45.53 28.41
C THR A 1150 1.05 -44.17 29.06
N PHE A 1151 0.09 -43.69 29.85
CA PHE A 1151 0.18 -42.46 30.65
C PHE A 1151 0.63 -42.71 32.09
N GLY A 1152 1.29 -41.73 32.69
CA GLY A 1152 1.60 -41.71 34.12
C GLY A 1152 0.36 -41.57 35.03
N PRO A 1153 0.56 -41.65 36.37
CA PRO A 1153 -0.52 -41.65 37.35
C PRO A 1153 -1.19 -40.29 37.57
N ASP A 1154 -0.60 -39.21 37.06
CA ASP A 1154 -1.00 -37.82 37.38
C ASP A 1154 -1.73 -37.11 36.22
N ILE A 1155 -2.09 -37.83 35.14
CA ILE A 1155 -2.80 -37.26 33.99
C ILE A 1155 -4.26 -36.96 34.31
N THR A 1156 -4.66 -35.70 34.09
CA THR A 1156 -6.03 -35.21 34.36
C THR A 1156 -6.90 -35.01 33.12
N ASP A 1157 -6.31 -34.71 31.96
CA ASP A 1157 -7.01 -34.71 30.67
C ASP A 1157 -6.05 -35.02 29.53
N VAL A 1158 -6.60 -35.55 28.42
CA VAL A 1158 -5.83 -35.90 27.22
C VAL A 1158 -6.24 -35.01 26.06
N ARG A 1159 -5.27 -34.65 25.22
CA ARG A 1159 -5.47 -34.00 23.93
C ARG A 1159 -4.93 -34.88 22.82
N VAL A 1160 -5.77 -35.17 21.83
CA VAL A 1160 -5.31 -35.77 20.56
C VAL A 1160 -4.96 -34.66 19.58
N MET A 1161 -3.90 -34.87 18.82
CA MET A 1161 -3.41 -33.94 17.82
C MET A 1161 -2.86 -34.69 16.62
N MET A 1162 -3.12 -34.18 15.41
CA MET A 1162 -2.58 -34.72 14.16
C MET A 1162 -1.80 -33.61 13.45
N LYS A 1163 -0.58 -33.93 13.00
CA LYS A 1163 0.40 -32.98 12.47
C LYS A 1163 0.92 -33.46 11.10
N ARG A 1164 0.90 -32.57 10.09
CA ARG A 1164 1.74 -32.74 8.90
C ARG A 1164 3.18 -32.31 9.22
N GLU A 1165 4.17 -33.05 8.73
CA GLU A 1165 5.60 -32.74 8.92
C GLU A 1165 6.25 -32.28 7.61
N HIS A 1166 7.29 -31.45 7.71
CA HIS A 1166 7.96 -30.81 6.58
C HIS A 1166 8.71 -31.82 5.69
N GLN A 1167 8.59 -31.67 4.36
CA GLN A 1167 9.68 -31.74 3.34
C GLN A 1167 9.20 -31.87 1.88
N VAL A 1168 7.89 -31.91 1.59
CA VAL A 1168 7.39 -32.00 0.20
C VAL A 1168 6.56 -30.77 -0.17
N PHE A 1169 6.85 -30.20 -1.34
CA PHE A 1169 6.25 -28.97 -1.86
C PHE A 1169 4.79 -29.19 -2.29
N GLY A 1170 3.90 -28.29 -1.85
CA GLY A 1170 2.47 -28.32 -2.21
C GLY A 1170 1.68 -29.46 -1.56
N GLY A 1171 0.47 -29.67 -2.07
CA GLY A 1171 -0.40 -30.81 -1.74
C GLY A 1171 -1.26 -30.65 -0.50
N ASP A 1172 -2.40 -31.34 -0.52
CA ASP A 1172 -3.41 -31.41 0.52
C ASP A 1172 -3.29 -32.73 1.29
N LEU A 1173 -3.65 -32.70 2.58
CA LEU A 1173 -3.72 -33.86 3.47
C LEU A 1173 -5.15 -33.98 3.99
N TRP A 1174 -5.81 -35.12 3.74
CA TRP A 1174 -7.09 -35.48 4.31
C TRP A 1174 -6.90 -36.44 5.49
N ILE A 1175 -7.73 -36.27 6.51
CA ILE A 1175 -7.72 -36.99 7.78
C ILE A 1175 -9.15 -37.36 8.13
N ASP A 1176 -9.41 -38.63 8.40
CA ASP A 1176 -10.74 -39.14 8.69
C ASP A 1176 -10.72 -40.28 9.72
N ASP A 1177 -11.91 -40.70 10.17
CA ASP A 1177 -12.12 -41.86 11.04
C ASP A 1177 -11.18 -41.89 12.27
N VAL A 1178 -11.01 -40.73 12.93
CA VAL A 1178 -10.07 -40.53 14.03
C VAL A 1178 -10.60 -41.17 15.31
N GLN A 1179 -9.78 -42.03 15.94
CA GLN A 1179 -10.15 -42.76 17.15
C GLN A 1179 -9.09 -42.73 18.24
N LEU A 1180 -9.51 -42.51 19.48
CA LEU A 1180 -8.72 -42.79 20.69
C LEU A 1180 -9.42 -43.89 21.49
N GLU A 1181 -8.73 -44.99 21.74
CA GLU A 1181 -9.24 -46.16 22.45
C GLU A 1181 -8.35 -46.51 23.65
N GLU A 1182 -8.91 -47.17 24.67
CA GLU A 1182 -8.14 -47.77 25.78
C GLU A 1182 -7.70 -49.19 25.39
N GLY A 1183 -6.40 -49.48 25.48
CA GLY A 1183 -5.81 -50.73 25.02
C GLY A 1183 -4.59 -50.53 24.10
N THR A 1184 -3.95 -51.65 23.72
CA THR A 1184 -2.73 -51.69 22.90
C THR A 1184 -2.97 -51.82 21.40
N GLU A 1185 -4.22 -52.00 20.97
CA GLU A 1185 -4.60 -52.25 19.58
C GLU A 1185 -5.71 -51.28 19.15
N ALA A 1186 -5.69 -50.83 17.90
CA ALA A 1186 -6.76 -50.04 17.31
C ALA A 1186 -7.80 -50.97 16.67
N THR A 1187 -9.06 -50.87 17.10
CA THR A 1187 -10.16 -51.70 16.57
C THR A 1187 -10.76 -51.09 15.29
N GLY A 1188 -11.71 -51.75 14.63
CA GLY A 1188 -12.37 -51.15 13.44
C GLY A 1188 -13.10 -49.86 13.78
N PHE A 1189 -13.25 -48.91 12.83
CA PHE A 1189 -13.86 -47.61 13.13
C PHE A 1189 -15.30 -47.76 13.64
N ALA A 1190 -15.45 -47.69 14.96
CA ALA A 1190 -16.73 -47.58 15.63
C ALA A 1190 -17.26 -46.12 15.56
N PRO A 1191 -18.32 -45.84 14.78
CA PRO A 1191 -18.91 -44.50 14.67
C PRO A 1191 -19.49 -44.03 16.00
N ASP A 1192 -19.33 -42.74 16.31
CA ASP A 1192 -19.88 -42.12 17.52
C ASP A 1192 -21.38 -41.81 17.38
N ALA A 1193 -22.01 -41.36 18.48
CA ALA A 1193 -23.45 -41.04 18.48
C ALA A 1193 -23.83 -39.93 17.48
N TRP A 1194 -22.89 -39.05 17.11
CA TRP A 1194 -23.08 -38.00 16.11
C TRP A 1194 -23.16 -38.60 14.69
N THR A 1195 -22.21 -39.48 14.38
CA THR A 1195 -22.15 -40.25 13.13
C THR A 1195 -23.41 -41.11 12.95
N GLN A 1196 -23.79 -41.86 13.99
CA GLN A 1196 -25.00 -42.70 13.97
C GLN A 1196 -26.29 -41.88 13.80
N ALA A 1197 -26.37 -40.67 14.38
CA ALA A 1197 -27.51 -39.77 14.18
C ALA A 1197 -27.59 -39.19 12.75
N ALA A 1198 -26.46 -39.03 12.06
CA ALA A 1198 -26.42 -38.65 10.65
C ALA A 1198 -26.88 -39.81 9.74
N GLU A 1199 -26.50 -41.05 10.04
CA GLU A 1199 -26.96 -42.26 9.34
C GLU A 1199 -28.45 -42.52 9.52
N ALA A 1200 -28.98 -42.37 10.74
CA ALA A 1200 -30.42 -42.52 11.00
C ALA A 1200 -31.28 -41.54 10.17
N ARG A 1201 -30.75 -40.34 9.89
CA ARG A 1201 -31.37 -39.34 9.00
C ARG A 1201 -31.30 -39.70 7.51
N ARG A 1202 -30.45 -40.66 7.09
CA ARG A 1202 -30.45 -41.19 5.71
C ARG A 1202 -31.57 -42.21 5.47
N ALA A 1203 -32.05 -42.88 6.52
CA ALA A 1203 -33.01 -43.98 6.40
C ALA A 1203 -34.49 -43.55 6.25
N THR A 1204 -34.79 -42.24 6.33
CA THR A 1204 -36.15 -41.71 6.17
C THR A 1204 -36.31 -41.08 4.77
N PRO A 1205 -37.19 -41.61 3.91
CA PRO A 1205 -37.56 -40.92 2.67
C PRO A 1205 -38.27 -39.61 3.03
N ARG A 1206 -37.87 -38.50 2.38
CA ARG A 1206 -38.58 -37.22 2.51
C ARG A 1206 -39.63 -37.07 1.39
N PRO A 1207 -40.79 -36.46 1.70
CA PRO A 1207 -41.79 -36.10 0.70
C PRO A 1207 -41.35 -34.92 -0.18
#